data_AF-A0A9E3RM85-F1
#
_entry.id   AF-A0A9E3RM85-F1
#
_cell.length_a   1.000
_cell.length_b   1.000
_cell.length_c   1.000
_cell.angle_alpha   90.00
_cell.angle_beta   90.00
_cell.angle_gamma   90.00
#
_symmetry.space_group_name_H-M   'P 1'
#
loop_
_entity.id
_entity.type
_entity.pdbx_description
1 polymer ?
#
loop_
_entity_poly.entity_id
_entity_poly.type
_entity_poly.pdbx_seq_one_letter_code
_entity_poly.pdbx_strand_id
1 'polypeptide(L)'
;MKHLFKLDTLFTCLFIFGTVVLLFNIPTNFDFINPLKMALGDFDITDMAQSQYREDSEIQVDTNIVLVNISSLQRDYLASMINIISQQKPKVIGIDAFFRSEKNPEADTPLVAAIQEAGNVVLGCELQYNTNIDAWDTILQSHRKFVQHEKAEGYVNTITNQEVSFRTVREFSPSERFNDSVVYNFSVVVAKQFAPQAVRSLLQRNNTTESIYFRGNYNKFYVFDSDQIFDLNSDLSVLKDKIVLMGYMGETLDTTVRSLEDVFFTPLNERYAGKTFPDMYGVIVHANVISQILHGLYYTVMPKTLSIVLSVVLVLLNVAIFNAMLASGSKWYDTYTIISILVQTLLLTYIMINVFHLFRYKMNITLTLASLALTPTMHEIYLNSVKPIVIEAYQRYKNKRAKRSQSAIPFTIIVFLVLSVSACIAANDGKVLSLRGKGTVVKGKSTTALKVGMVVNNGEKIIISDKSSATFLMANGRSVDIKTGQYNVSELIAQSNKGGGSITKKFASYVYNELTETSDNPYSDNHKKNMSVTGSVERAGGDRQTNMDAFEELLKSSGQMGESSAINSDVKNMAEKYIVDDYITVVMPRSSYLTDSKVKLVWNALKTGTEYKVRFLTPEGTEVLSRVTTDSSITVNFDELGLKRTINYYWSVQVANNPSVHSTEYCLNLLNENQTKNVMDTLMLIEEEAGDTPFGNVVKASYAEENGLHVLAVDKYNEAIRKSDTEDYKRYFRNYLRRLNLYNDFRTVK
;
A
#
# COMPACT_ATOMS: atom_id res chain seq x y z
N MET A 1 -49.21 13.08 2.15
CA MET A 1 -49.00 14.30 1.31
C MET A 1 -48.88 15.60 2.11
N LYS A 2 -49.74 15.93 3.10
CA LYS A 2 -49.70 17.21 3.84
C LYS A 2 -48.38 17.55 4.58
N HIS A 3 -47.52 16.57 4.87
CA HIS A 3 -46.24 16.78 5.56
C HIS A 3 -45.02 16.80 4.62
N LEU A 4 -45.15 16.31 3.39
CA LEU A 4 -44.04 16.22 2.41
C LEU A 4 -43.61 17.59 1.87
N PHE A 5 -44.55 18.54 1.76
CA PHE A 5 -44.32 19.85 1.16
C PHE A 5 -44.31 21.01 2.17
N LYS A 6 -44.04 20.71 3.46
CA LYS A 6 -43.86 21.77 4.45
C LYS A 6 -42.47 22.38 4.31
N LEU A 7 -42.39 23.72 4.39
CA LEU A 7 -41.11 24.45 4.38
C LEU A 7 -40.13 23.91 5.43
N ASP A 8 -40.64 23.51 6.60
CA ASP A 8 -39.84 22.88 7.63
C ASP A 8 -39.11 21.61 7.15
N THR A 9 -39.79 20.75 6.39
CA THR A 9 -39.20 19.50 5.84
C THR A 9 -38.10 19.83 4.85
N LEU A 10 -38.33 20.80 3.96
CA LEU A 10 -37.32 21.26 3.01
C LEU A 10 -36.07 21.81 3.72
N PHE A 11 -36.25 22.67 4.72
CA PHE A 11 -35.12 23.24 5.47
C PHE A 11 -34.35 22.19 6.27
N THR A 12 -35.02 21.19 6.84
CA THR A 12 -34.32 20.07 7.49
C THR A 12 -33.51 19.26 6.49
N CYS A 13 -34.03 18.97 5.30
CA CYS A 13 -33.27 18.29 4.24
C CYS A 13 -32.04 19.11 3.80
N LEU A 14 -32.22 20.42 3.60
CA LEU A 14 -31.10 21.32 3.25
C LEU A 14 -30.04 21.36 4.36
N PHE A 15 -30.45 21.33 5.63
CA PHE A 15 -29.53 21.24 6.76
C PHE A 15 -28.74 19.93 6.75
N ILE A 16 -29.40 18.78 6.52
CA ILE A 16 -28.74 17.47 6.43
C ILE A 16 -27.69 17.46 5.31
N PHE A 17 -28.08 17.85 4.08
CA PHE A 17 -27.14 17.89 2.96
C PHE A 17 -26.03 18.92 3.15
N GLY A 18 -26.34 20.07 3.76
CA GLY A 18 -25.34 21.06 4.16
C GLY A 18 -24.30 20.47 5.11
N THR A 19 -24.73 19.69 6.10
CA THR A 19 -23.83 18.97 7.02
C THR A 19 -23.01 17.92 6.30
N VAL A 20 -23.61 17.14 5.41
CA VAL A 20 -22.90 16.13 4.60
C VAL A 20 -21.80 16.80 3.77
N VAL A 21 -22.12 17.88 3.07
CA VAL A 21 -21.14 18.67 2.30
C VAL A 21 -20.06 19.23 3.21
N LEU A 22 -20.42 19.77 4.38
CA LEU A 22 -19.45 20.26 5.35
C LEU A 22 -18.48 19.15 5.76
N LEU A 23 -18.99 17.96 6.13
CA LEU A 23 -18.17 16.81 6.52
C LEU A 23 -17.23 16.35 5.41
N PHE A 24 -17.68 16.33 4.15
CA PHE A 24 -16.83 15.99 3.01
C PHE A 24 -15.75 17.04 2.70
N ASN A 25 -15.92 18.29 3.18
CA ASN A 25 -14.95 19.37 3.00
C ASN A 25 -14.07 19.61 4.24
N ILE A 26 -14.26 18.87 5.33
CA ILE A 26 -13.34 18.94 6.48
C ILE A 26 -11.96 18.44 6.01
N PRO A 27 -10.86 19.21 6.19
CA PRO A 27 -9.53 18.76 5.83
C PRO A 27 -9.23 17.41 6.48
N THR A 28 -8.87 16.42 5.66
CA THR A 28 -8.66 15.02 6.05
C THR A 28 -7.42 14.78 6.91
N ASN A 29 -6.80 15.84 7.44
CA ASN A 29 -5.54 15.78 8.20
C ASN A 29 -5.74 15.40 9.68
N PHE A 30 -6.88 14.82 10.03
CA PHE A 30 -7.13 14.31 11.37
C PHE A 30 -6.68 12.85 11.45
N ASP A 31 -5.49 12.63 12.00
CA ASP A 31 -4.86 11.31 12.09
C ASP A 31 -5.71 10.23 12.78
N PHE A 32 -6.67 10.61 13.63
CA PHE A 32 -7.58 9.66 14.27
C PHE A 32 -8.62 9.04 13.31
N ILE A 33 -8.94 9.71 12.20
CA ILE A 33 -9.89 9.22 11.18
C ILE A 33 -9.18 8.30 10.18
N ASN A 34 -7.85 8.43 10.02
CA ASN A 34 -7.07 7.69 9.03
C ASN A 34 -7.23 6.16 9.13
N PRO A 35 -7.19 5.51 10.32
CA PRO A 35 -7.43 4.06 10.43
C PRO A 35 -8.83 3.64 9.94
N LEU A 36 -9.85 4.47 10.21
CA LEU A 36 -11.22 4.22 9.73
C LEU A 36 -11.34 4.45 8.22
N LYS A 37 -10.68 5.49 7.69
CA LYS A 37 -10.60 5.77 6.24
C LYS A 37 -9.90 4.65 5.49
N MET A 38 -8.82 4.10 6.04
CA MET A 38 -8.10 2.95 5.46
C MET A 38 -8.97 1.69 5.49
N ALA A 39 -9.61 1.38 6.63
CA ALA A 39 -10.47 0.21 6.76
C ALA A 39 -11.72 0.26 5.88
N LEU A 40 -12.34 1.45 5.71
CA LEU A 40 -13.52 1.64 4.87
C LEU A 40 -13.18 1.93 3.40
N GLY A 41 -12.00 2.46 3.10
CA GLY A 41 -11.56 2.81 1.75
C GLY A 41 -11.17 1.59 0.90
N ASP A 42 -10.69 0.53 1.55
CA ASP A 42 -10.38 -0.75 0.89
C ASP A 42 -11.63 -1.61 0.66
N PHE A 43 -12.74 -1.32 1.34
CA PHE A 43 -13.99 -2.08 1.27
C PHE A 43 -14.94 -1.54 0.19
N ASP A 44 -15.12 -2.29 -0.89
CA ASP A 44 -16.20 -2.08 -1.86
C ASP A 44 -17.23 -3.22 -1.73
N ILE A 45 -18.49 -2.88 -1.41
CA ILE A 45 -19.57 -3.86 -1.25
C ILE A 45 -19.76 -4.68 -2.53
N THR A 46 -19.46 -4.11 -3.70
CA THR A 46 -19.59 -4.82 -4.99
C THR A 46 -18.56 -5.95 -5.17
N ASP A 47 -17.47 -5.96 -4.39
CA ASP A 47 -16.50 -7.07 -4.42
C ASP A 47 -17.10 -8.35 -3.82
N MET A 48 -18.03 -8.24 -2.85
CA MET A 48 -18.76 -9.40 -2.35
C MET A 48 -19.57 -10.07 -3.46
N ALA A 49 -20.14 -9.28 -4.38
CA ALA A 49 -20.89 -9.80 -5.52
C ALA A 49 -20.01 -10.62 -6.47
N GLN A 50 -18.71 -10.29 -6.58
CA GLN A 50 -17.77 -11.00 -7.45
C GLN A 50 -17.11 -12.20 -6.78
N SER A 51 -16.83 -12.14 -5.48
CA SER A 51 -16.17 -13.20 -4.73
C SER A 51 -17.11 -14.25 -4.15
N GLN A 52 -18.28 -13.86 -3.64
CA GLN A 52 -19.17 -14.75 -2.84
C GLN A 52 -20.45 -15.14 -3.57
N TYR A 53 -21.01 -14.24 -4.39
CA TYR A 53 -22.30 -14.47 -5.06
C TYR A 53 -22.14 -14.90 -6.53
N ARG A 54 -20.91 -15.04 -7.00
CA ARG A 54 -20.60 -15.42 -8.37
C ARG A 54 -20.54 -16.95 -8.49
N GLU A 55 -21.29 -17.50 -9.43
CA GLU A 55 -21.24 -18.94 -9.73
C GLU A 55 -20.07 -19.22 -10.69
N ASP A 56 -18.87 -19.35 -10.12
CA ASP A 56 -17.64 -19.57 -10.87
C ASP A 56 -17.65 -20.84 -11.74
N SER A 57 -18.47 -21.84 -11.40
CA SER A 57 -18.64 -23.08 -12.18
C SER A 57 -19.31 -22.85 -13.55
N GLU A 58 -20.15 -21.82 -13.68
CA GLU A 58 -20.85 -21.54 -14.94
C GLU A 58 -19.96 -20.81 -15.96
N ILE A 59 -18.86 -20.22 -15.47
CA ILE A 59 -18.01 -19.33 -16.24
C ILE A 59 -16.97 -20.14 -16.99
N GLN A 60 -17.16 -20.22 -18.31
CA GLN A 60 -16.31 -20.98 -19.21
C GLN A 60 -14.91 -20.37 -19.32
N VAL A 61 -13.92 -21.23 -19.58
CA VAL A 61 -12.54 -20.82 -19.91
C VAL A 61 -12.52 -20.00 -21.19
N ASP A 62 -11.77 -18.89 -21.22
CA ASP A 62 -11.62 -18.11 -22.46
C ASP A 62 -10.56 -18.75 -23.36
N THR A 63 -11.01 -19.31 -24.49
CA THR A 63 -10.14 -20.01 -25.43
C THR A 63 -9.46 -19.08 -26.44
N ASN A 64 -9.67 -17.76 -26.37
CA ASN A 64 -9.04 -16.79 -27.27
C ASN A 64 -7.69 -16.28 -26.76
N ILE A 65 -7.42 -16.47 -25.46
CA ILE A 65 -6.27 -15.92 -24.76
C ILE A 65 -5.48 -17.10 -24.16
N VAL A 66 -4.19 -17.12 -24.42
CA VAL A 66 -3.25 -18.06 -23.81
C VAL A 66 -2.20 -17.26 -23.05
N LEU A 67 -2.04 -17.56 -21.76
CA LEU A 67 -1.02 -16.98 -20.89
C LEU A 67 0.26 -17.82 -20.98
N VAL A 68 1.41 -17.15 -21.02
CA VAL A 68 2.72 -17.78 -21.01
C VAL A 68 3.57 -17.14 -19.92
N ASN A 69 4.04 -17.93 -18.97
CA ASN A 69 4.90 -17.46 -17.91
C ASN A 69 6.30 -17.15 -18.47
N ILE A 70 6.81 -15.96 -18.21
CA ILE A 70 8.19 -15.60 -18.57
C ILE A 70 9.19 -15.81 -17.43
N SER A 71 8.73 -16.16 -16.22
CA SER A 71 9.59 -16.40 -15.04
C SER A 71 10.67 -15.30 -14.87
N SER A 72 11.87 -15.66 -14.44
CA SER A 72 13.05 -14.78 -14.39
C SER A 72 13.90 -14.82 -15.67
N LEU A 73 13.33 -15.22 -16.83
CA LEU A 73 14.09 -15.45 -18.06
C LEU A 73 14.89 -14.22 -18.52
N GLN A 74 16.08 -14.50 -19.04
CA GLN A 74 16.95 -13.51 -19.68
C GLN A 74 16.49 -13.22 -21.12
N ARG A 75 17.00 -12.12 -21.70
CA ARG A 75 16.52 -11.60 -23.00
C ARG A 75 16.74 -12.57 -24.17
N ASP A 76 17.80 -13.36 -24.13
CA ASP A 76 18.14 -14.42 -25.09
C ASP A 76 17.16 -15.62 -25.03
N TYR A 77 16.82 -16.07 -23.83
CA TYR A 77 15.79 -17.10 -23.63
C TYR A 77 14.41 -16.58 -24.01
N LEU A 78 14.11 -15.31 -23.68
CA LEU A 78 12.87 -14.67 -24.11
C LEU A 78 12.78 -14.56 -25.63
N ALA A 79 13.88 -14.25 -26.32
CA ALA A 79 13.94 -14.26 -27.78
C ALA A 79 13.63 -15.66 -28.35
N SER A 80 14.22 -16.70 -27.76
CA SER A 80 13.98 -18.10 -28.15
C SER A 80 12.52 -18.49 -27.94
N MET A 81 11.93 -18.08 -26.81
CA MET A 81 10.52 -18.29 -26.51
C MET A 81 9.61 -17.61 -27.53
N ILE A 82 9.88 -16.34 -27.87
CA ILE A 82 9.14 -15.60 -28.90
C ILE A 82 9.23 -16.31 -30.25
N ASN A 83 10.41 -16.82 -30.63
CA ASN A 83 10.58 -17.55 -31.88
C ASN A 83 9.75 -18.85 -31.92
N ILE A 84 9.74 -19.62 -30.83
CA ILE A 84 8.93 -20.86 -30.72
C ILE A 84 7.44 -20.53 -30.82
N ILE A 85 6.98 -19.53 -30.07
CA ILE A 85 5.58 -19.08 -30.07
C ILE A 85 5.18 -18.58 -31.47
N SER A 86 6.03 -17.77 -32.11
CA SER A 86 5.80 -17.18 -33.43
C SER A 86 5.60 -18.25 -34.51
N GLN A 87 6.31 -19.39 -34.43
CA GLN A 87 6.14 -20.52 -35.36
C GLN A 87 4.72 -21.10 -35.35
N GLN A 88 3.99 -21.00 -34.22
CA GLN A 88 2.60 -21.44 -34.11
C GLN A 88 1.60 -20.48 -34.75
N LYS A 89 2.08 -19.31 -35.23
CA LYS A 89 1.28 -18.27 -35.88
C LYS A 89 0.13 -17.77 -34.99
N PRO A 90 0.42 -17.27 -33.78
CA PRO A 90 -0.57 -16.55 -33.01
C PRO A 90 -1.00 -15.30 -33.77
N LYS A 91 -2.20 -14.80 -33.48
CA LYS A 91 -2.69 -13.58 -34.12
C LYS A 91 -2.01 -12.34 -33.54
N VAL A 92 -1.74 -12.34 -32.23
CA VAL A 92 -1.08 -11.25 -31.50
C VAL A 92 -0.24 -11.84 -30.36
N ILE A 93 0.95 -11.29 -30.14
CA ILE A 93 1.80 -11.58 -28.97
C ILE A 93 1.89 -10.31 -28.11
N GLY A 94 1.30 -10.30 -26.93
CA GLY A 94 1.46 -9.22 -25.96
C GLY A 94 2.54 -9.58 -24.94
N ILE A 95 3.49 -8.69 -24.67
CA ILE A 95 4.54 -8.88 -23.67
C ILE A 95 4.42 -7.80 -22.59
N ASP A 96 4.05 -8.23 -21.40
CA ASP A 96 3.96 -7.40 -20.19
C ASP A 96 5.31 -7.33 -19.48
N ALA A 97 6.27 -6.66 -20.13
CA ALA A 97 7.63 -6.47 -19.62
C ALA A 97 8.30 -5.28 -20.32
N PHE A 98 9.29 -4.63 -19.69
CA PHE A 98 9.97 -3.46 -20.27
C PHE A 98 11.43 -3.70 -20.64
N PHE A 99 11.83 -3.18 -21.81
CA PHE A 99 13.21 -3.20 -22.29
C PHE A 99 13.79 -1.79 -22.39
N ARG A 100 13.78 -1.04 -21.28
CA ARG A 100 14.06 0.42 -21.26
C ARG A 100 15.47 0.81 -21.66
N SER A 101 16.44 -0.04 -21.35
CA SER A 101 17.85 0.18 -21.65
C SER A 101 18.44 -0.99 -22.45
N GLU A 102 19.46 -0.67 -23.24
CA GLU A 102 20.32 -1.69 -23.82
C GLU A 102 21.11 -2.40 -22.72
N LYS A 103 21.28 -3.72 -22.84
CA LYS A 103 22.05 -4.51 -21.88
C LYS A 103 23.36 -4.97 -22.49
N ASN A 104 23.29 -5.93 -23.41
CA ASN A 104 24.44 -6.37 -24.18
C ASN A 104 23.98 -6.76 -25.60
N PRO A 105 24.86 -6.66 -26.62
CA PRO A 105 24.50 -7.01 -27.99
C PRO A 105 24.12 -8.48 -28.17
N GLU A 106 24.72 -9.39 -27.40
CA GLU A 106 24.50 -10.84 -27.51
C GLU A 106 23.08 -11.27 -27.15
N ALA A 107 22.45 -10.63 -26.16
CA ALA A 107 21.08 -10.91 -25.75
C ALA A 107 20.07 -9.96 -26.40
N ASP A 108 20.46 -8.70 -26.69
CA ASP A 108 19.55 -7.73 -27.29
C ASP A 108 19.32 -7.96 -28.78
N THR A 109 20.35 -8.39 -29.53
CA THR A 109 20.23 -8.61 -30.99
C THR A 109 19.25 -9.74 -31.32
N PRO A 110 19.34 -10.93 -30.68
CA PRO A 110 18.37 -12.00 -30.91
C PRO A 110 16.96 -11.59 -30.50
N LEU A 111 16.79 -10.85 -29.40
CA LEU A 111 15.48 -10.38 -28.96
C LEU A 111 14.86 -9.39 -29.95
N VAL A 112 15.64 -8.44 -30.47
CA VAL A 112 15.18 -7.52 -31.53
C VAL A 112 14.78 -8.30 -32.78
N ALA A 113 15.60 -9.27 -33.22
CA ALA A 113 15.28 -10.09 -34.38
C ALA A 113 14.01 -10.91 -34.17
N ALA A 114 13.88 -11.60 -33.03
CA ALA A 114 12.70 -12.40 -32.68
C ALA A 114 11.42 -11.56 -32.65
N ILE A 115 11.50 -10.37 -32.03
CA ILE A 115 10.38 -9.42 -32.04
C ILE A 115 10.07 -9.03 -33.50
N GLN A 116 11.03 -8.54 -34.27
CA GLN A 116 10.81 -8.08 -35.64
C GLN A 116 10.26 -9.17 -36.57
N GLU A 117 10.79 -10.39 -36.50
CA GLU A 117 10.37 -11.54 -37.30
C GLU A 117 8.95 -12.01 -36.97
N ALA A 118 8.53 -11.93 -35.69
CA ALA A 118 7.15 -12.22 -35.31
C ALA A 118 6.16 -11.22 -35.92
N GLY A 119 6.53 -9.94 -36.02
CA GLY A 119 5.76 -8.90 -36.75
C GLY A 119 4.40 -8.51 -36.15
N ASN A 120 3.98 -9.14 -35.05
CA ASN A 120 2.70 -8.94 -34.38
C ASN A 120 2.83 -8.83 -32.85
N VAL A 121 3.95 -8.25 -32.40
CA VAL A 121 4.28 -8.10 -30.97
C VAL A 121 3.79 -6.75 -30.47
N VAL A 122 3.17 -6.75 -29.28
CA VAL A 122 2.80 -5.55 -28.52
C VAL A 122 3.57 -5.54 -27.21
N LEU A 123 4.27 -4.45 -26.89
CA LEU A 123 5.02 -4.29 -25.65
C LEU A 123 4.28 -3.39 -24.64
N GLY A 124 4.53 -3.61 -23.36
CA GLY A 124 4.10 -2.71 -22.30
C GLY A 124 4.92 -1.42 -22.25
N CYS A 125 4.28 -0.30 -21.89
CA CYS A 125 4.94 0.94 -21.46
C CYS A 125 4.35 1.46 -20.14
N GLU A 126 5.01 2.42 -19.48
CA GLU A 126 4.52 3.01 -18.23
C GLU A 126 4.31 4.51 -18.39
N LEU A 127 3.15 5.03 -17.96
CA LEU A 127 2.87 6.45 -17.84
C LEU A 127 3.24 6.94 -16.44
N GLN A 128 3.97 8.05 -16.35
CA GLN A 128 4.31 8.70 -15.09
C GLN A 128 3.45 9.95 -14.87
N TYR A 129 2.73 9.96 -13.75
CA TYR A 129 1.88 11.06 -13.35
C TYR A 129 2.69 12.10 -12.57
N ASN A 130 2.61 13.36 -12.97
CA ASN A 130 3.24 14.46 -12.25
C ASN A 130 2.17 15.21 -11.44
N THR A 131 2.24 15.04 -10.12
CA THR A 131 1.29 15.62 -9.17
C THR A 131 1.35 17.15 -9.09
N ASN A 132 2.44 17.79 -9.52
CA ASN A 132 2.55 19.25 -9.48
C ASN A 132 1.77 19.93 -10.60
N ILE A 133 1.64 19.26 -11.75
CA ILE A 133 0.92 19.77 -12.93
C ILE A 133 -0.39 19.05 -13.20
N ASP A 134 -0.72 18.06 -12.35
CA ASP A 134 -1.94 17.24 -12.42
C ASP A 134 -2.16 16.61 -13.81
N ALA A 135 -1.08 16.07 -14.39
CA ALA A 135 -1.09 15.49 -15.72
C ALA A 135 -0.04 14.38 -15.89
N TRP A 136 -0.24 13.53 -16.90
CA TRP A 136 0.78 12.59 -17.37
C TRP A 136 1.94 13.36 -18.02
N ASP A 137 3.14 13.17 -17.51
CA ASP A 137 4.31 13.98 -17.85
C ASP A 137 5.37 13.20 -18.64
N THR A 138 5.54 11.91 -18.33
CA THR A 138 6.50 11.04 -19.02
C THR A 138 5.89 9.70 -19.43
N ILE A 139 6.26 9.20 -20.61
CA ILE A 139 6.04 7.79 -20.98
C ILE A 139 7.40 7.07 -20.90
N LEU A 140 7.50 6.08 -20.03
CA LEU A 140 8.63 5.15 -19.99
C LEU A 140 8.35 4.00 -20.95
N GLN A 141 8.91 4.11 -22.15
CA GLN A 141 8.80 3.11 -23.20
C GLN A 141 9.99 2.14 -23.18
N SER A 142 9.84 1.03 -23.90
CA SER A 142 11.00 0.20 -24.22
C SER A 142 11.93 0.97 -25.16
N HIS A 143 13.23 0.65 -25.14
CA HIS A 143 14.19 1.26 -26.04
C HIS A 143 13.75 1.03 -27.49
N ARG A 144 13.86 2.08 -28.32
CA ARG A 144 13.30 2.11 -29.69
C ARG A 144 13.70 0.92 -30.55
N LYS A 145 14.86 0.31 -30.33
CA LYS A 145 15.32 -0.89 -31.06
C LYS A 145 14.40 -2.11 -30.89
N PHE A 146 13.69 -2.22 -29.75
CA PHE A 146 12.76 -3.31 -29.47
C PHE A 146 11.33 -3.02 -29.96
N VAL A 147 11.02 -1.76 -30.28
CA VAL A 147 9.67 -1.34 -30.68
C VAL A 147 9.55 -1.40 -32.19
N GLN A 148 8.72 -2.32 -32.71
CA GLN A 148 8.54 -2.52 -34.17
C GLN A 148 7.99 -1.28 -34.87
N HIS A 149 7.00 -0.62 -34.25
CA HIS A 149 6.38 0.61 -34.72
C HIS A 149 5.69 1.34 -33.56
N GLU A 150 5.47 2.64 -33.68
CA GLU A 150 4.92 3.49 -32.59
C GLU A 150 3.55 3.04 -32.04
N LYS A 151 2.80 2.22 -32.80
CA LYS A 151 1.50 1.65 -32.37
C LYS A 151 1.59 0.25 -31.75
N ALA A 152 2.81 -0.26 -31.52
CA ALA A 152 3.07 -1.60 -30.96
C ALA A 152 3.31 -1.54 -29.45
N GLU A 153 2.89 -0.45 -28.79
CA GLU A 153 3.01 -0.28 -27.36
C GLU A 153 1.69 0.18 -26.76
N GLY A 154 1.43 -0.24 -25.52
CA GLY A 154 0.34 0.28 -24.71
C GLY A 154 0.70 0.31 -23.23
N TYR A 155 0.11 1.22 -22.47
CA TYR A 155 0.50 1.40 -21.08
C TYR A 155 -0.09 0.30 -20.18
N VAL A 156 0.71 -0.18 -19.22
CA VAL A 156 0.31 -1.25 -18.29
C VAL A 156 -0.16 -0.74 -16.93
N ASN A 157 -0.09 0.58 -16.69
CA ASN A 157 -0.50 1.19 -15.43
C ASN A 157 -1.88 0.69 -14.96
N THR A 158 -1.91 0.21 -13.72
CA THR A 158 -3.16 -0.15 -13.03
C THR A 158 -3.71 1.08 -12.31
N ILE A 159 -5.03 1.25 -12.36
CA ILE A 159 -5.70 2.31 -11.57
C ILE A 159 -5.94 1.78 -10.18
N THR A 160 -5.39 2.52 -9.23
CA THR A 160 -5.36 2.12 -7.84
C THR A 160 -5.48 3.37 -6.98
N ASN A 161 -6.27 3.33 -5.90
CA ASN A 161 -6.40 4.48 -5.01
C ASN A 161 -5.01 4.90 -4.49
N GLN A 162 -4.62 6.15 -4.79
CA GLN A 162 -3.23 6.62 -4.74
C GLN A 162 -2.64 6.80 -3.33
N GLU A 163 -3.33 6.40 -2.25
CA GLU A 163 -2.93 6.77 -0.89
C GLU A 163 -2.41 5.62 0.02
N VAL A 164 -2.56 4.33 -0.32
CA VAL A 164 -2.12 3.24 0.59
C VAL A 164 -1.71 1.98 -0.20
N SER A 165 -0.68 1.26 0.25
CA SER A 165 0.05 0.23 -0.51
C SER A 165 -0.71 -1.05 -0.98
N PHE A 166 -2.05 -1.22 -0.90
CA PHE A 166 -2.77 -2.55 -1.01
C PHE A 166 -3.83 -2.23 -2.04
N ARG A 167 -3.40 -2.26 -3.29
CA ARG A 167 -4.16 -1.67 -4.36
C ARG A 167 -5.05 -2.74 -4.96
N THR A 168 -6.30 -2.80 -4.52
CA THR A 168 -7.31 -3.64 -5.19
C THR A 168 -7.61 -3.05 -6.55
N VAL A 169 -7.24 -3.77 -7.60
CA VAL A 169 -7.46 -3.37 -8.98
C VAL A 169 -8.90 -3.68 -9.34
N ARG A 170 -9.71 -2.61 -9.49
CA ARG A 170 -11.14 -2.71 -9.82
C ARG A 170 -11.46 -2.10 -11.17
N GLU A 171 -10.61 -1.18 -11.64
CA GLU A 171 -10.86 -0.38 -12.83
C GLU A 171 -9.60 -0.28 -13.67
N PHE A 172 -9.78 -0.07 -14.97
CA PHE A 172 -8.72 0.31 -15.88
C PHE A 172 -9.17 1.52 -16.70
N SER A 173 -8.23 2.35 -17.12
CA SER A 173 -8.49 3.39 -18.13
C SER A 173 -8.28 2.75 -19.50
N PRO A 174 -9.21 2.88 -20.46
CA PRO A 174 -9.00 2.43 -21.83
C PRO A 174 -7.93 3.22 -22.59
N SER A 175 -7.80 4.51 -22.27
CA SER A 175 -6.86 5.42 -22.92
C SER A 175 -6.61 6.66 -22.08
N GLU A 176 -5.39 7.15 -22.12
CA GLU A 176 -4.98 8.39 -21.45
C GLU A 176 -4.54 9.43 -22.48
N ARG A 177 -4.74 10.71 -22.13
CA ARG A 177 -4.18 11.82 -22.92
C ARG A 177 -2.76 12.10 -22.43
N PHE A 178 -1.82 12.10 -23.35
CA PHE A 178 -0.43 12.48 -23.11
C PHE A 178 -0.04 13.53 -24.14
N ASN A 179 0.15 14.77 -23.68
CA ASN A 179 0.26 15.95 -24.55
C ASN A 179 -0.91 16.02 -25.54
N ASP A 180 -0.63 16.12 -26.85
CA ASP A 180 -1.62 16.14 -27.93
C ASP A 180 -2.01 14.74 -28.45
N SER A 181 -1.47 13.67 -27.86
CA SER A 181 -1.66 12.29 -28.31
C SER A 181 -2.50 11.48 -27.34
N VAL A 182 -3.18 10.47 -27.87
CA VAL A 182 -3.91 9.46 -27.09
C VAL A 182 -3.07 8.20 -27.02
N VAL A 183 -2.74 7.77 -25.81
CA VAL A 183 -2.06 6.51 -25.54
C VAL A 183 -3.11 5.51 -25.07
N TYR A 184 -3.10 4.31 -25.61
CA TYR A 184 -4.05 3.27 -25.23
C TYR A 184 -3.45 2.32 -24.20
N ASN A 185 -4.29 1.75 -23.34
CA ASN A 185 -3.88 0.71 -22.42
C ASN A 185 -3.36 -0.51 -23.19
N PHE A 186 -2.37 -1.21 -22.64
CA PHE A 186 -1.77 -2.43 -23.21
C PHE A 186 -2.83 -3.44 -23.66
N SER A 187 -3.80 -3.73 -22.80
CA SER A 187 -4.93 -4.63 -23.05
C SER A 187 -5.75 -4.18 -24.27
N VAL A 188 -5.94 -2.88 -24.44
CA VAL A 188 -6.70 -2.30 -25.56
C VAL A 188 -5.92 -2.41 -26.86
N VAL A 189 -4.60 -2.20 -26.84
CA VAL A 189 -3.74 -2.35 -28.03
C VAL A 189 -3.71 -3.80 -28.50
N VAL A 190 -3.51 -4.75 -27.58
CA VAL A 190 -3.56 -6.19 -27.88
C VAL A 190 -4.93 -6.59 -28.44
N ALA A 191 -6.02 -6.21 -27.76
CA ALA A 191 -7.38 -6.52 -28.22
C ALA A 191 -7.70 -5.88 -29.57
N LYS A 192 -7.12 -4.70 -29.89
CA LYS A 192 -7.34 -4.00 -31.16
C LYS A 192 -6.75 -4.74 -32.34
N GLN A 193 -5.58 -5.36 -32.17
CA GLN A 193 -4.96 -6.19 -33.21
C GLN A 193 -5.75 -7.49 -33.44
N PHE A 194 -6.35 -8.04 -32.39
CA PHE A 194 -7.14 -9.27 -32.49
C PHE A 194 -8.58 -9.05 -33.01
N ALA A 195 -9.30 -8.09 -32.43
CA ALA A 195 -10.71 -7.79 -32.65
C ALA A 195 -10.98 -6.27 -32.65
N PRO A 196 -10.66 -5.54 -33.73
CA PRO A 196 -10.77 -4.08 -33.78
C PRO A 196 -12.20 -3.55 -33.67
N GLN A 197 -13.22 -4.38 -33.93
CA GLN A 197 -14.63 -3.99 -33.74
C GLN A 197 -15.01 -3.95 -32.26
N ALA A 198 -14.52 -4.90 -31.45
CA ALA A 198 -14.76 -4.93 -30.01
C ALA A 198 -14.16 -3.70 -29.32
N VAL A 199 -12.94 -3.31 -29.72
CA VAL A 199 -12.31 -2.07 -29.23
C VAL A 199 -13.05 -0.82 -29.68
N ARG A 200 -13.63 -0.80 -30.89
CA ARG A 200 -14.50 0.32 -31.31
C ARG A 200 -15.71 0.46 -30.39
N SER A 201 -16.35 -0.64 -30.02
CA SER A 201 -17.46 -0.64 -29.06
C SER A 201 -17.04 -0.14 -27.68
N LEU A 202 -15.86 -0.53 -27.19
CA LEU A 202 -15.27 0.01 -25.95
C LEU A 202 -15.13 1.54 -26.02
N LEU A 203 -14.45 2.04 -27.04
CA LEU A 203 -14.11 3.47 -27.14
C LEU A 203 -15.34 4.35 -27.38
N GLN A 204 -16.39 3.83 -28.02
CA GLN A 204 -17.67 4.54 -28.21
C GLN A 204 -18.41 4.81 -26.90
N ARG A 205 -18.10 4.08 -25.82
CA ARG A 205 -18.70 4.31 -24.49
C ARG A 205 -18.23 5.63 -23.87
N ASN A 206 -17.08 6.16 -24.31
CA ASN A 206 -16.54 7.46 -23.90
C ASN A 206 -16.41 7.62 -22.37
N ASN A 207 -16.10 6.52 -21.68
CA ASN A 207 -15.80 6.52 -20.25
C ASN A 207 -14.30 6.73 -20.04
N THR A 208 -13.93 7.50 -19.02
CA THR A 208 -12.53 7.70 -18.61
C THR A 208 -11.94 6.43 -17.98
N THR A 209 -12.76 5.71 -17.21
CA THR A 209 -12.40 4.42 -16.62
C THR A 209 -13.53 3.41 -16.83
N GLU A 210 -13.18 2.13 -16.87
CA GLU A 210 -14.11 1.01 -16.93
C GLU A 210 -13.85 0.08 -15.75
N SER A 211 -14.91 -0.34 -15.05
CA SER A 211 -14.78 -1.41 -14.06
C SER A 211 -14.45 -2.73 -14.76
N ILE A 212 -13.49 -3.46 -14.18
CA ILE A 212 -12.99 -4.71 -14.74
C ILE A 212 -13.99 -5.83 -14.41
N TYR A 213 -14.44 -6.52 -15.45
CA TYR A 213 -15.13 -7.79 -15.34
C TYR A 213 -14.08 -8.89 -15.27
N PHE A 214 -13.77 -9.34 -14.06
CA PHE A 214 -12.87 -10.46 -13.85
C PHE A 214 -13.58 -11.75 -14.23
N ARG A 215 -13.17 -12.36 -15.34
CA ARG A 215 -13.52 -13.74 -15.71
C ARG A 215 -12.94 -14.74 -14.73
N GLY A 216 -11.73 -14.53 -14.22
CA GLY A 216 -11.11 -15.42 -13.24
C GLY A 216 -9.60 -15.31 -13.17
N ASN A 217 -8.98 -16.28 -12.50
CA ASN A 217 -7.53 -16.41 -12.41
C ASN A 217 -6.99 -17.32 -13.53
N TYR A 218 -5.76 -17.84 -13.40
CA TYR A 218 -5.13 -18.77 -14.36
C TYR A 218 -6.03 -19.95 -14.75
N ASN A 219 -6.89 -20.44 -13.85
CA ASN A 219 -7.85 -21.52 -14.11
C ASN A 219 -8.96 -21.18 -15.13
N LYS A 220 -9.10 -19.91 -15.53
CA LYS A 220 -10.06 -19.46 -16.55
C LYS A 220 -9.42 -19.08 -17.88
N PHE A 221 -8.14 -19.38 -18.04
CA PHE A 221 -7.36 -19.22 -19.26
C PHE A 221 -6.52 -20.47 -19.53
N TYR A 222 -6.06 -20.66 -20.77
CA TYR A 222 -4.98 -21.62 -21.01
C TYR A 222 -3.67 -20.99 -20.57
N VAL A 223 -2.83 -21.74 -19.84
CA VAL A 223 -1.57 -21.25 -19.30
C VAL A 223 -0.47 -22.25 -19.58
N PHE A 224 0.67 -21.75 -20.05
CA PHE A 224 1.92 -22.49 -20.15
C PHE A 224 2.97 -21.87 -19.21
N ASP A 225 3.67 -22.71 -18.47
CA ASP A 225 4.88 -22.28 -17.77
C ASP A 225 6.07 -22.22 -18.74
N SER A 226 7.15 -21.57 -18.32
CA SER A 226 8.29 -21.28 -19.20
C SER A 226 8.95 -22.55 -19.76
N ASP A 227 9.14 -23.58 -18.93
CA ASP A 227 9.71 -24.88 -19.29
C ASP A 227 8.86 -25.62 -20.34
N GLN A 228 7.54 -25.54 -20.22
CA GLN A 228 6.61 -26.19 -21.15
C GLN A 228 6.72 -25.64 -22.58
N ILE A 229 7.07 -24.37 -22.76
CA ILE A 229 7.28 -23.80 -24.10
C ILE A 229 8.55 -24.36 -24.75
N PHE A 230 9.58 -24.65 -23.96
CA PHE A 230 10.85 -25.18 -24.46
C PHE A 230 10.85 -26.70 -24.63
N ASP A 231 9.89 -27.42 -24.02
CA ASP A 231 9.74 -28.86 -24.20
C ASP A 231 9.20 -29.20 -25.60
N LEU A 232 9.99 -29.96 -26.35
CA LEU A 232 9.64 -30.45 -27.68
C LEU A 232 8.42 -31.39 -27.70
N ASN A 233 8.03 -31.93 -26.54
CA ASN A 233 6.87 -32.81 -26.40
C ASN A 233 5.57 -32.05 -26.10
N SER A 234 5.63 -30.75 -25.80
CA SER A 234 4.45 -29.93 -25.52
C SER A 234 3.65 -29.65 -26.80
N ASP A 235 2.33 -29.85 -26.74
CA ASP A 235 1.43 -29.43 -27.82
C ASP A 235 1.14 -27.93 -27.74
N LEU A 236 1.85 -27.15 -28.56
CA LEU A 236 1.69 -25.70 -28.68
C LEU A 236 0.67 -25.29 -29.76
N SER A 237 -0.06 -26.24 -30.37
CA SER A 237 -1.02 -25.94 -31.45
C SER A 237 -2.16 -25.02 -31.02
N VAL A 238 -2.47 -25.00 -29.72
CA VAL A 238 -3.47 -24.11 -29.11
C VAL A 238 -3.13 -22.63 -29.28
N LEU A 239 -1.87 -22.26 -29.52
CA LEU A 239 -1.44 -20.86 -29.70
C LEU A 239 -1.89 -20.25 -31.04
N LYS A 240 -2.23 -21.10 -32.03
CA LYS A 240 -2.57 -20.67 -33.38
C LYS A 240 -3.81 -19.78 -33.43
N ASP A 241 -3.71 -18.66 -34.14
CA ASP A 241 -4.78 -17.67 -34.31
C ASP A 241 -5.31 -17.09 -32.97
N LYS A 242 -4.54 -17.20 -31.87
CA LYS A 242 -4.89 -16.70 -30.53
C LYS A 242 -4.16 -15.42 -30.17
N ILE A 243 -4.59 -14.82 -29.06
CA ILE A 243 -3.79 -13.86 -28.30
C ILE A 243 -2.87 -14.66 -27.38
N VAL A 244 -1.57 -14.45 -27.49
CA VAL A 244 -0.59 -14.99 -26.54
C VAL A 244 -0.10 -13.85 -25.66
N LEU A 245 -0.34 -13.94 -24.36
CA LEU A 245 0.08 -12.94 -23.37
C LEU A 245 1.24 -13.51 -22.56
N MET A 246 2.40 -12.89 -22.72
CA MET A 246 3.62 -13.24 -22.03
C MET A 246 3.82 -12.26 -20.88
N GLY A 247 3.93 -12.78 -19.66
CA GLY A 247 4.14 -11.96 -18.47
C GLY A 247 4.58 -12.79 -17.29
N TYR A 248 5.02 -12.13 -16.22
CA TYR A 248 5.52 -12.82 -15.04
C TYR A 248 4.35 -13.41 -14.23
N MET A 249 4.43 -14.69 -13.91
CA MET A 249 3.45 -15.40 -13.08
C MET A 249 4.14 -16.22 -11.97
N GLY A 250 5.32 -15.78 -11.52
CA GLY A 250 6.19 -16.52 -10.59
C GLY A 250 7.35 -17.23 -11.30
N GLU A 251 8.30 -17.78 -10.54
CA GLU A 251 9.38 -18.61 -11.12
C GLU A 251 8.81 -19.85 -11.81
N THR A 252 7.83 -20.47 -11.17
CA THR A 252 7.00 -21.53 -11.74
C THR A 252 5.54 -21.29 -11.34
N LEU A 253 4.61 -21.92 -12.06
CA LEU A 253 3.19 -21.94 -11.72
C LEU A 253 2.89 -22.90 -10.54
N ASP A 254 3.89 -23.61 -10.01
CA ASP A 254 3.73 -24.46 -8.84
C ASP A 254 3.52 -23.61 -7.58
N THR A 255 2.36 -23.81 -6.95
CA THR A 255 1.81 -23.02 -5.85
C THR A 255 2.61 -23.05 -4.54
N THR A 256 3.70 -23.81 -4.49
CA THR A 256 4.57 -23.99 -3.31
C THR A 256 5.49 -22.79 -3.06
N VAL A 257 5.80 -21.98 -4.07
CA VAL A 257 6.61 -20.76 -3.97
C VAL A 257 5.89 -19.59 -4.64
N ARG A 258 5.07 -18.84 -3.88
CA ARG A 258 4.36 -17.67 -4.42
C ARG A 258 5.27 -16.45 -4.41
N SER A 259 5.62 -15.97 -5.61
CA SER A 259 6.21 -14.64 -5.76
C SER A 259 5.15 -13.58 -5.55
N LEU A 260 5.45 -12.55 -4.74
CA LEU A 260 4.59 -11.37 -4.53
C LEU A 260 4.89 -10.25 -5.52
N GLU A 261 5.84 -10.51 -6.44
CA GLU A 261 6.17 -9.59 -7.50
C GLU A 261 5.06 -9.56 -8.54
N ASP A 262 4.62 -8.35 -8.88
CA ASP A 262 3.57 -8.10 -9.87
C ASP A 262 2.22 -8.79 -9.56
N VAL A 263 1.90 -9.00 -8.27
CA VAL A 263 0.61 -9.54 -7.83
C VAL A 263 -0.26 -8.44 -7.22
N PHE A 264 -1.51 -8.38 -7.67
CA PHE A 264 -2.51 -7.40 -7.24
C PHE A 264 -3.63 -8.06 -6.44
N PHE A 265 -4.29 -7.25 -5.63
CA PHE A 265 -5.59 -7.61 -5.05
C PHE A 265 -6.66 -7.42 -6.11
N THR A 266 -7.61 -8.34 -6.18
CA THR A 266 -8.77 -8.22 -7.05
C THR A 266 -10.07 -8.47 -6.29
N PRO A 267 -11.23 -8.04 -6.83
CA PRO A 267 -12.53 -8.41 -6.28
C PRO A 267 -12.80 -9.92 -6.18
N LEU A 268 -11.99 -10.77 -6.82
CA LEU A 268 -12.09 -12.23 -6.72
C LEU A 268 -11.35 -12.82 -5.52
N ASN A 269 -10.63 -12.01 -4.76
CA ASN A 269 -9.94 -12.47 -3.55
C ASN A 269 -10.94 -13.13 -2.60
N GLU A 270 -10.64 -14.34 -2.13
CA GLU A 270 -11.56 -15.14 -1.28
C GLU A 270 -12.03 -14.37 -0.04
N ARG A 271 -11.21 -13.45 0.48
CA ARG A 271 -11.64 -12.50 1.52
C ARG A 271 -11.64 -11.08 0.94
N TYR A 272 -12.85 -10.54 0.79
CA TYR A 272 -13.11 -9.18 0.31
C TYR A 272 -12.84 -8.08 1.35
N ALA A 273 -12.57 -8.46 2.62
CA ALA A 273 -12.29 -7.53 3.71
C ALA A 273 -11.20 -8.09 4.64
N GLY A 274 -10.28 -7.22 5.07
CA GLY A 274 -9.14 -7.57 5.93
C GLY A 274 -7.91 -8.02 5.13
N LYS A 275 -6.71 -7.76 5.69
CA LYS A 275 -5.39 -7.96 5.07
C LYS A 275 -5.20 -9.41 4.55
N THR A 276 -5.51 -9.70 3.28
CA THR A 276 -5.16 -10.97 2.61
C THR A 276 -3.85 -10.87 1.84
N PHE A 277 -3.38 -12.00 1.28
CA PHE A 277 -2.36 -11.97 0.25
C PHE A 277 -2.99 -11.52 -1.08
N PRO A 278 -2.25 -10.79 -1.94
CA PRO A 278 -2.70 -10.48 -3.30
C PRO A 278 -2.92 -11.78 -4.09
N ASP A 279 -3.89 -11.78 -5.00
CA ASP A 279 -4.45 -13.01 -5.60
C ASP A 279 -4.20 -13.16 -7.10
N MET A 280 -3.81 -12.09 -7.82
CA MET A 280 -3.72 -12.15 -9.29
C MET A 280 -2.49 -11.42 -9.85
N TYR A 281 -1.71 -12.09 -10.71
CA TYR A 281 -0.60 -11.47 -11.42
C TYR A 281 -1.07 -10.40 -12.43
N GLY A 282 -0.26 -9.37 -12.66
CA GLY A 282 -0.55 -8.25 -13.56
C GLY A 282 -0.97 -8.69 -14.96
N VAL A 283 -0.24 -9.62 -15.55
CA VAL A 283 -0.57 -10.21 -16.87
C VAL A 283 -1.95 -10.90 -16.87
N ILE A 284 -2.39 -11.48 -15.75
CA ILE A 284 -3.71 -12.11 -15.62
C ILE A 284 -4.79 -11.04 -15.50
N VAL A 285 -4.50 -9.89 -14.85
CA VAL A 285 -5.40 -8.72 -14.89
C VAL A 285 -5.58 -8.25 -16.33
N HIS A 286 -4.50 -8.15 -17.12
CA HIS A 286 -4.57 -7.81 -18.54
C HIS A 286 -5.39 -8.83 -19.35
N ALA A 287 -5.25 -10.13 -19.08
CA ALA A 287 -6.08 -11.16 -19.72
C ALA A 287 -7.58 -10.98 -19.42
N ASN A 288 -7.94 -10.62 -18.18
CA ASN A 288 -9.32 -10.33 -17.81
C ASN A 288 -9.86 -9.10 -18.56
N VAL A 289 -9.07 -8.02 -18.66
CA VAL A 289 -9.45 -6.83 -19.44
C VAL A 289 -9.62 -7.16 -20.92
N ILE A 290 -8.72 -7.93 -21.52
CA ILE A 290 -8.83 -8.36 -22.92
C ILE A 290 -10.09 -9.21 -23.10
N SER A 291 -10.33 -10.20 -22.23
CA SER A 291 -11.54 -11.03 -22.28
C SER A 291 -12.81 -10.17 -22.19
N GLN A 292 -12.87 -9.22 -21.25
CA GLN A 292 -13.97 -8.27 -21.15
C GLN A 292 -14.23 -7.53 -22.46
N ILE A 293 -13.17 -7.07 -23.13
CA ILE A 293 -13.27 -6.37 -24.41
C ILE A 293 -13.83 -7.31 -25.49
N LEU A 294 -13.24 -8.50 -25.64
CA LEU A 294 -13.63 -9.47 -26.68
C LEU A 294 -15.10 -9.90 -26.57
N HIS A 295 -15.60 -10.07 -25.34
CA HIS A 295 -16.95 -10.53 -25.07
C HIS A 295 -17.96 -9.39 -24.83
N GLY A 296 -17.52 -8.12 -24.82
CA GLY A 296 -18.38 -6.97 -24.57
C GLY A 296 -19.02 -6.94 -23.18
N LEU A 297 -18.33 -7.49 -22.15
CA LEU A 297 -18.86 -7.67 -20.80
C LEU A 297 -18.60 -6.44 -19.93
N TYR A 298 -19.30 -5.34 -20.20
CA TYR A 298 -19.10 -4.08 -19.46
C TYR A 298 -20.09 -3.88 -18.32
N TYR A 299 -19.62 -3.24 -17.24
CA TYR A 299 -20.49 -2.68 -16.21
C TYR A 299 -21.06 -1.33 -16.66
N THR A 300 -22.30 -1.06 -16.31
CA THR A 300 -22.91 0.27 -16.46
C THR A 300 -22.90 0.97 -15.11
N VAL A 301 -22.33 2.17 -15.04
CA VAL A 301 -22.21 2.93 -13.80
C VAL A 301 -23.40 3.88 -13.64
N MET A 302 -23.93 3.95 -12.43
CA MET A 302 -25.01 4.87 -12.08
C MET A 302 -24.58 6.34 -12.27
N PRO A 303 -25.31 7.14 -13.05
CA PRO A 303 -25.01 8.56 -13.20
C PRO A 303 -25.06 9.29 -11.86
N LYS A 304 -24.14 10.22 -11.63
CA LYS A 304 -24.07 11.03 -10.39
C LYS A 304 -25.40 11.72 -10.07
N THR A 305 -26.08 12.24 -11.09
CA THR A 305 -27.41 12.86 -10.96
C THR A 305 -28.43 11.91 -10.36
N LEU A 306 -28.47 10.65 -10.81
CA LEU A 306 -29.41 9.67 -10.29
C LEU A 306 -29.08 9.32 -8.83
N SER A 307 -27.79 9.25 -8.48
CA SER A 307 -27.35 9.01 -7.09
C SER A 307 -27.80 10.14 -6.17
N ILE A 308 -27.67 11.40 -6.60
CA ILE A 308 -28.15 12.58 -5.88
C ILE A 308 -29.68 12.55 -5.74
N VAL A 309 -30.41 12.27 -6.82
CA VAL A 309 -31.89 12.20 -6.80
C VAL A 309 -32.36 11.11 -5.83
N LEU A 310 -31.75 9.92 -5.87
CA LEU A 310 -32.06 8.83 -4.95
C LEU A 310 -31.86 9.26 -3.49
N SER A 311 -30.72 9.88 -3.19
CA SER A 311 -30.41 10.38 -1.85
C SER A 311 -31.42 11.42 -1.37
N VAL A 312 -31.74 12.42 -2.21
CA VAL A 312 -32.70 13.48 -1.89
C VAL A 312 -34.09 12.91 -1.63
N VAL A 313 -34.57 12.00 -2.48
CA VAL A 313 -35.89 11.37 -2.33
C VAL A 313 -35.96 10.59 -1.02
N LEU A 314 -34.96 9.77 -0.71
CA LEU A 314 -34.96 8.96 0.51
C LEU A 314 -34.87 9.81 1.78
N VAL A 315 -34.01 10.84 1.80
CA VAL A 315 -33.91 11.77 2.94
C VAL A 315 -35.23 12.54 3.12
N LEU A 316 -35.83 13.02 2.03
CA LEU A 316 -37.11 13.72 2.07
C LEU A 316 -38.23 12.85 2.64
N LEU A 317 -38.31 11.59 2.22
CA LEU A 317 -39.30 10.64 2.73
C LEU A 317 -39.10 10.38 4.23
N ASN A 318 -37.86 10.14 4.68
CA ASN A 318 -37.54 9.92 6.09
C ASN A 318 -37.91 11.14 6.94
N VAL A 319 -37.47 12.35 6.56
CA VAL A 319 -37.78 13.60 7.28
C VAL A 319 -39.29 13.84 7.33
N ALA A 320 -40.03 13.57 6.25
CA ALA A 320 -41.49 13.72 6.23
C ALA A 320 -42.19 12.74 7.19
N ILE A 321 -41.71 11.50 7.28
CA ILE A 321 -42.23 10.49 8.22
C ILE A 321 -41.89 10.88 9.66
N PHE A 322 -40.66 11.31 9.93
CA PHE A 322 -40.21 11.74 11.25
C PHE A 322 -41.05 12.92 11.77
N ASN A 323 -41.26 13.92 10.90
CA ASN A 323 -42.14 15.05 11.21
C ASN A 323 -43.61 14.64 11.45
N ALA A 324 -44.11 13.63 10.73
CA ALA A 324 -45.46 13.11 10.93
C ALA A 324 -45.59 12.36 12.26
N MET A 325 -44.59 11.56 12.63
CA MET A 325 -44.56 10.82 13.90
C MET A 325 -44.48 11.76 15.10
N LEU A 326 -43.62 12.77 15.05
CA LEU A 326 -43.55 13.81 16.09
C LEU A 326 -44.88 14.56 16.23
N ALA A 327 -45.51 14.94 15.12
CA ALA A 327 -46.81 15.61 15.14
C ALA A 327 -47.93 14.73 15.73
N SER A 328 -47.82 13.40 15.59
CA SER A 328 -48.76 12.44 16.19
C SER A 328 -48.51 12.17 17.68
N GLY A 329 -47.41 12.67 18.25
CA GLY A 329 -47.04 12.40 19.65
C GLY A 329 -46.64 10.93 19.90
N SER A 330 -46.17 10.22 18.88
CA SER A 330 -45.83 8.80 18.99
C SER A 330 -44.62 8.58 19.90
N LYS A 331 -44.80 7.77 20.95
CA LYS A 331 -43.71 7.34 21.86
C LYS A 331 -42.66 6.47 21.18
N TRP A 332 -42.95 5.96 19.98
CA TRP A 332 -42.06 5.09 19.21
C TRP A 332 -41.09 5.85 18.30
N TYR A 333 -41.10 7.20 18.33
CA TYR A 333 -40.30 8.02 17.45
C TYR A 333 -38.80 7.65 17.47
N ASP A 334 -38.16 7.68 18.64
CA ASP A 334 -36.72 7.44 18.77
C ASP A 334 -36.31 6.04 18.32
N THR A 335 -37.13 5.03 18.67
CA THR A 335 -36.90 3.65 18.27
C THR A 335 -37.09 3.48 16.76
N TYR A 336 -38.12 4.10 16.18
CA TYR A 336 -38.40 4.01 14.76
C TYR A 336 -37.32 4.64 13.90
N THR A 337 -36.80 5.82 14.26
CA THR A 337 -35.78 6.50 13.45
C THR A 337 -34.52 5.66 13.32
N ILE A 338 -34.05 5.03 14.41
CA ILE A 338 -32.87 4.16 14.40
C ILE A 338 -33.13 2.88 13.58
N ILE A 339 -34.23 2.17 13.86
CA ILE A 339 -34.54 0.90 13.19
C ILE A 339 -34.79 1.11 11.70
N SER A 340 -35.54 2.14 11.31
CA SER A 340 -35.87 2.42 9.92
C SER A 340 -34.63 2.73 9.08
N ILE A 341 -33.64 3.45 9.62
CA ILE A 341 -32.37 3.74 8.94
C ILE A 341 -31.51 2.48 8.82
N LEU A 342 -31.44 1.64 9.86
CA LEU A 342 -30.71 0.37 9.80
C LEU A 342 -31.31 -0.55 8.72
N VAL A 343 -32.63 -0.72 8.71
CA VAL A 343 -33.34 -1.54 7.72
C VAL A 343 -33.15 -1.00 6.31
N GLN A 344 -33.28 0.31 6.09
CA GLN A 344 -33.04 0.92 4.78
C GLN A 344 -31.59 0.74 4.32
N THR A 345 -30.62 0.86 5.23
CA THR A 345 -29.20 0.65 4.91
C THR A 345 -28.96 -0.78 4.44
N LEU A 346 -29.44 -1.78 5.20
CA LEU A 346 -29.31 -3.19 4.82
C LEU A 346 -30.03 -3.50 3.50
N LEU A 347 -31.24 -2.95 3.31
CA LEU A 347 -32.01 -3.13 2.09
C LEU A 347 -31.33 -2.52 0.87
N LEU A 348 -30.78 -1.31 0.98
CA LEU A 348 -30.04 -0.65 -0.11
C LEU A 348 -28.78 -1.42 -0.47
N THR A 349 -28.04 -1.92 0.51
CA THR A 349 -26.88 -2.79 0.30
C THR A 349 -27.28 -4.08 -0.42
N TYR A 350 -28.35 -4.74 0.02
CA TYR A 350 -28.88 -5.94 -0.64
C TYR A 350 -29.31 -5.67 -2.09
N ILE A 351 -30.06 -4.58 -2.33
CA ILE A 351 -30.47 -4.18 -3.68
C ILE A 351 -29.24 -3.92 -4.54
N MET A 352 -28.25 -3.20 -4.04
CA MET A 352 -27.02 -2.90 -4.79
C MET A 352 -26.27 -4.17 -5.20
N ILE A 353 -26.10 -5.15 -4.30
CA ILE A 353 -25.43 -6.42 -4.62
C ILE A 353 -26.19 -7.17 -5.72
N ASN A 354 -27.51 -7.29 -5.60
CA ASN A 354 -28.33 -8.00 -6.60
C ASN A 354 -28.35 -7.28 -7.94
N VAL A 355 -28.45 -5.95 -7.93
CA VAL A 355 -28.44 -5.14 -9.16
C VAL A 355 -27.09 -5.22 -9.86
N PHE A 356 -26.00 -5.23 -9.09
CA PHE A 356 -24.66 -5.44 -9.62
C PHE A 356 -24.52 -6.83 -10.25
N HIS A 357 -24.92 -7.88 -9.53
CA HIS A 357 -24.79 -9.28 -9.97
C HIS A 357 -25.66 -9.60 -11.19
N LEU A 358 -26.94 -9.22 -11.18
CA LEU A 358 -27.90 -9.60 -12.22
C LEU A 358 -27.86 -8.69 -13.46
N PHE A 359 -27.62 -7.40 -13.29
CA PHE A 359 -27.70 -6.42 -14.38
C PHE A 359 -26.34 -5.83 -14.79
N ARG A 360 -25.25 -6.20 -14.10
CA ARG A 360 -23.93 -5.56 -14.26
C ARG A 360 -24.04 -4.03 -14.14
N TYR A 361 -24.87 -3.58 -13.20
CA TYR A 361 -25.11 -2.16 -12.97
C TYR A 361 -24.53 -1.73 -11.62
N LYS A 362 -23.48 -0.90 -11.64
CA LYS A 362 -22.77 -0.43 -10.45
C LYS A 362 -23.49 0.79 -9.87
N MET A 363 -24.18 0.61 -8.75
CA MET A 363 -24.86 1.69 -8.03
C MET A 363 -23.87 2.44 -7.14
N ASN A 364 -23.81 3.77 -7.26
CA ASN A 364 -23.10 4.61 -6.29
C ASN A 364 -24.10 5.12 -5.24
N ILE A 365 -24.15 4.46 -4.09
CA ILE A 365 -25.06 4.81 -2.98
C ILE A 365 -24.36 5.50 -1.81
N THR A 366 -23.07 5.84 -1.93
CA THR A 366 -22.26 6.42 -0.83
C THR A 366 -22.91 7.67 -0.25
N LEU A 367 -23.33 8.61 -1.10
CA LEU A 367 -24.04 9.82 -0.67
C LEU A 367 -25.37 9.49 0.01
N THR A 368 -26.09 8.47 -0.49
CA THR A 368 -27.37 8.04 0.07
C THR A 368 -27.18 7.46 1.47
N LEU A 369 -26.23 6.55 1.66
CA LEU A 369 -25.94 5.95 2.96
C LEU A 369 -25.45 6.98 3.97
N ALA A 370 -24.53 7.88 3.58
CA ALA A 370 -24.04 8.94 4.45
C ALA A 370 -25.17 9.89 4.90
N SER A 371 -26.03 10.30 3.95
CA SER A 371 -27.14 11.20 4.26
C SER A 371 -28.19 10.52 5.15
N LEU A 372 -28.51 9.24 4.90
CA LEU A 372 -29.43 8.46 5.73
C LEU A 372 -28.88 8.28 7.16
N ALA A 373 -27.62 7.92 7.31
CA ALA A 373 -26.98 7.73 8.62
C ALA A 373 -27.03 9.01 9.49
N LEU A 374 -26.87 10.18 8.88
CA LEU A 374 -26.93 11.46 9.58
C LEU A 374 -28.36 11.97 9.80
N THR A 375 -29.35 11.42 9.10
CA THR A 375 -30.72 11.96 9.10
C THR A 375 -31.34 12.03 10.49
N PRO A 376 -31.33 10.98 11.35
CA PRO A 376 -31.95 11.04 12.68
C PRO A 376 -31.36 12.16 13.55
N THR A 377 -30.04 12.19 13.70
CA THR A 377 -29.33 13.14 14.56
C THR A 377 -29.49 14.58 14.06
N MET A 378 -29.33 14.80 12.75
CA MET A 378 -29.43 16.14 12.17
C MET A 378 -30.87 16.67 12.18
N HIS A 379 -31.86 15.78 12.03
CA HIS A 379 -33.27 16.14 12.17
C HIS A 379 -33.58 16.63 13.59
N GLU A 380 -33.10 15.92 14.61
CA GLU A 380 -33.26 16.30 16.01
C GLU A 380 -32.59 17.64 16.34
N ILE A 381 -31.32 17.81 15.92
CA ILE A 381 -30.57 19.06 16.09
C ILE A 381 -31.27 20.22 15.40
N TYR A 382 -31.81 20.00 14.19
CA TYR A 382 -32.53 21.03 13.46
C TYR A 382 -33.77 21.50 14.23
N LEU A 383 -34.58 20.55 14.72
CA LEU A 383 -35.83 20.88 15.42
C LEU A 383 -35.60 21.50 16.79
N ASN A 384 -34.67 20.95 17.58
CA ASN A 384 -34.48 21.31 18.98
C ASN A 384 -33.51 22.48 19.17
N SER A 385 -32.59 22.72 18.24
CA SER A 385 -31.55 23.74 18.40
C SER A 385 -31.58 24.78 17.29
N VAL A 386 -31.42 24.35 16.02
CA VAL A 386 -31.25 25.31 14.91
C VAL A 386 -32.51 26.14 14.69
N LYS A 387 -33.68 25.50 14.58
CA LYS A 387 -34.95 26.18 14.31
C LYS A 387 -35.31 27.20 15.40
N PRO A 388 -35.27 26.89 16.72
CA PRO A 388 -35.52 27.88 17.77
C PRO A 388 -34.56 29.08 17.71
N ILE A 389 -33.26 28.84 17.53
CA ILE A 389 -32.25 29.91 17.45
C ILE A 389 -32.51 30.83 16.25
N VAL A 390 -32.83 30.26 15.09
CA VAL A 390 -33.14 31.04 13.87
C VAL A 390 -34.39 31.87 14.05
N ILE A 391 -35.45 31.32 14.66
CA ILE A 391 -36.69 32.04 14.95
C ILE A 391 -36.41 33.18 15.93
N GLU A 392 -35.66 32.93 17.00
CA GLU A 392 -35.30 33.96 17.99
C GLU A 392 -34.46 35.08 17.35
N ALA A 393 -33.48 34.74 16.53
CA ALA A 393 -32.66 35.70 15.80
C ALA A 393 -33.50 36.55 14.83
N TYR A 394 -34.43 35.92 14.10
CA TYR A 394 -35.36 36.61 13.21
C TYR A 394 -36.27 37.57 13.98
N GLN A 395 -36.81 37.14 15.12
CA GLN A 395 -37.65 37.99 15.98
C GLN A 395 -36.85 39.18 16.53
N ARG A 396 -35.61 38.97 17.00
CA ARG A 396 -34.70 40.04 17.45
C ARG A 396 -34.39 41.02 16.32
N TYR A 397 -34.16 40.54 15.10
CA TYR A 397 -33.96 41.40 13.92
C TYR A 397 -35.22 42.19 13.56
N LYS A 398 -36.38 41.55 13.52
CA LYS A 398 -37.67 42.21 13.25
C LYS A 398 -37.97 43.29 14.29
N ASN A 399 -37.72 43.01 15.56
CA ASN A 399 -37.91 43.96 16.67
C ASN A 399 -36.92 45.13 16.62
N LYS A 400 -35.68 44.91 16.13
CA LYS A 400 -34.71 45.99 15.87
C LYS A 400 -35.09 46.83 14.64
N ARG A 401 -35.66 46.22 13.60
CA ARG A 401 -36.14 46.91 12.39
C ARG A 401 -37.42 47.71 12.63
N ALA A 402 -38.29 47.26 13.54
CA ALA A 402 -39.43 48.04 14.04
C ALA A 402 -39.02 49.31 14.81
N LYS A 403 -37.74 49.41 15.27
CA LYS A 403 -37.17 50.59 15.95
C LYS A 403 -36.26 51.46 15.05
N ARG A 404 -36.02 51.11 13.79
CA ARG A 404 -35.22 51.90 12.85
C ARG A 404 -35.92 51.99 11.50
N SER A 405 -36.53 53.14 11.23
CA SER A 405 -36.88 53.57 9.87
C SER A 405 -35.61 53.61 9.00
N GLN A 406 -35.75 53.12 7.77
CA GLN A 406 -34.82 53.22 6.63
C GLN A 406 -33.35 52.79 6.83
N SER A 407 -33.07 51.55 6.45
CA SER A 407 -32.14 51.24 5.34
C SER A 407 -32.13 49.73 5.08
N ALA A 408 -32.18 49.38 3.79
CA ALA A 408 -32.24 48.02 3.31
C ALA A 408 -30.84 47.42 3.23
N ILE A 409 -30.61 46.30 3.94
CA ILE A 409 -29.57 45.32 3.60
C ILE A 409 -30.23 43.94 3.77
N PRO A 410 -30.20 43.07 2.75
CA PRO A 410 -31.01 41.85 2.73
C PRO A 410 -30.40 40.76 3.62
N PHE A 411 -31.30 39.89 4.06
CA PHE A 411 -31.16 38.73 4.95
C PHE A 411 -30.24 37.61 4.41
N THR A 412 -29.45 37.89 3.37
CA THR A 412 -28.58 36.94 2.65
C THR A 412 -27.29 36.59 3.41
N ILE A 413 -26.93 37.34 4.45
CA ILE A 413 -25.66 37.18 5.17
C ILE A 413 -25.76 36.17 6.33
N ILE A 414 -26.96 35.87 6.84
CA ILE A 414 -27.11 34.95 7.99
C ILE A 414 -27.13 33.47 7.54
N VAL A 415 -27.51 33.19 6.28
CA VAL A 415 -27.32 31.86 5.67
C VAL A 415 -25.86 31.66 5.24
N PHE A 416 -25.11 32.74 5.00
CA PHE A 416 -23.68 32.69 4.67
C PHE A 416 -22.78 32.52 5.90
N LEU A 417 -23.22 32.97 7.09
CA LEU A 417 -22.42 32.89 8.32
C LEU A 417 -22.35 31.48 8.93
N VAL A 418 -23.24 30.56 8.52
CA VAL A 418 -23.18 29.14 8.89
C VAL A 418 -22.25 28.34 7.95
N LEU A 419 -21.88 28.93 6.80
CA LEU A 419 -20.92 28.35 5.84
C LEU A 419 -19.49 28.92 5.98
N SER A 420 -19.22 29.81 6.95
CA SER A 420 -17.92 30.47 7.10
C SER A 420 -17.10 30.06 8.34
N VAL A 421 -17.35 28.89 8.93
CA VAL A 421 -16.39 28.27 9.87
C VAL A 421 -15.44 27.38 9.07
N SER A 422 -14.55 28.02 8.32
CA SER A 422 -13.34 27.39 7.78
C SER A 422 -12.22 28.42 7.87
N ALA A 423 -11.87 28.74 9.11
CA ALA A 423 -10.64 29.43 9.46
C ALA A 423 -10.32 29.17 10.94
N CYS A 424 -10.20 27.90 11.33
CA CYS A 424 -9.29 27.57 12.41
C CYS A 424 -7.93 27.33 11.79
N ILE A 425 -7.06 28.31 11.98
CA ILE A 425 -5.63 28.30 11.71
C ILE A 425 -5.05 26.96 12.20
N ALA A 426 -4.26 26.30 11.34
CA ALA A 426 -3.42 25.18 11.75
C ALA A 426 -2.53 25.64 12.91
N ALA A 427 -2.75 25.09 14.10
CA ALA A 427 -1.78 25.19 15.18
C ALA A 427 -0.59 24.32 14.77
N ASN A 428 0.55 24.94 14.53
CA ASN A 428 1.79 24.18 14.33
C ASN A 428 2.26 23.72 15.71
N ASP A 429 2.11 22.43 15.96
CA ASP A 429 2.44 21.80 17.22
C ASP A 429 3.84 21.17 17.19
N GLY A 430 4.44 20.99 18.37
CA GLY A 430 5.64 20.18 18.58
C GLY A 430 5.30 18.95 19.43
N LYS A 431 5.95 17.81 19.18
CA LYS A 431 5.75 16.57 19.97
C LYS A 431 7.02 16.21 20.72
N VAL A 432 6.90 15.85 22.00
CA VAL A 432 8.03 15.38 22.81
C VAL A 432 8.46 14.00 22.32
N LEU A 433 9.65 13.86 21.74
CA LEU A 433 10.21 12.59 21.28
C LEU A 433 10.98 11.85 22.35
N SER A 434 11.73 12.59 23.15
CA SER A 434 12.53 12.00 24.22
C SER A 434 12.50 12.94 25.41
N LEU A 435 12.51 12.35 26.60
CA LEU A 435 12.68 13.08 27.84
C LEU A 435 13.61 12.28 28.73
N ARG A 436 14.80 12.81 28.97
CA ARG A 436 15.77 12.28 29.92
C ARG A 436 15.74 13.16 31.17
N GLY A 437 15.21 12.63 32.27
CA GLY A 437 15.03 13.37 33.52
C GLY A 437 13.62 13.94 33.68
N LYS A 438 13.47 15.12 34.29
CA LYS A 438 12.15 15.72 34.58
C LYS A 438 11.98 17.02 33.80
N GLY A 439 10.78 17.20 33.26
CA GLY A 439 10.37 18.42 32.57
C GLY A 439 8.91 18.74 32.90
N THR A 440 8.53 20.01 32.73
CA THR A 440 7.14 20.46 32.87
C THR A 440 6.79 21.40 31.72
N VAL A 441 5.52 21.40 31.32
CA VAL A 441 4.95 22.37 30.40
C VAL A 441 3.90 23.21 31.12
N VAL A 442 4.00 24.53 30.95
CA VAL A 442 3.07 25.51 31.50
C VAL A 442 2.05 25.83 30.42
N LYS A 443 0.80 25.42 30.66
CA LYS A 443 -0.37 25.67 29.81
C LYS A 443 -1.27 26.68 30.52
N GLY A 444 -1.14 27.96 30.19
CA GLY A 444 -1.84 29.05 30.88
C GLY A 444 -1.49 29.12 32.37
N LYS A 445 -2.47 28.88 33.26
CA LYS A 445 -2.26 28.83 34.72
C LYS A 445 -1.94 27.44 35.28
N SER A 446 -1.92 26.41 34.43
CA SER A 446 -1.69 25.03 34.85
C SER A 446 -0.29 24.56 34.45
N THR A 447 0.39 23.87 35.36
CA THR A 447 1.69 23.24 35.09
C THR A 447 1.50 21.74 35.07
N THR A 448 1.90 21.10 33.98
CA THR A 448 1.79 19.65 33.79
C THR A 448 3.17 19.04 33.57
N ALA A 449 3.38 17.83 34.07
CA ALA A 449 4.62 17.10 33.83
C ALA A 449 4.74 16.75 32.35
N LEU A 450 5.90 17.04 31.78
CA LEU A 450 6.22 16.70 30.40
C LEU A 450 6.32 15.17 30.29
N LYS A 451 5.73 14.61 29.24
CA LYS A 451 5.78 13.16 28.94
C LYS A 451 6.18 12.96 27.49
N VAL A 452 6.86 11.86 27.20
CA VAL A 452 7.12 11.44 25.82
C VAL A 452 5.78 11.23 25.11
N GLY A 453 5.69 11.66 23.85
CA GLY A 453 4.46 11.66 23.05
C GLY A 453 3.54 12.85 23.30
N MET A 454 3.81 13.69 24.31
CA MET A 454 2.99 14.86 24.62
C MET A 454 3.13 15.93 23.53
N VAL A 455 1.99 16.45 23.07
CA VAL A 455 1.92 17.57 22.13
C VAL A 455 1.98 18.89 22.90
N VAL A 456 2.84 19.78 22.42
CA VAL A 456 3.05 21.14 22.91
C VAL A 456 2.68 22.14 21.83
N ASN A 457 1.90 23.14 22.21
CA ASN A 457 1.29 24.08 21.28
C ASN A 457 2.07 25.40 21.25
N ASN A 458 1.94 26.12 20.14
CA ASN A 458 2.50 27.47 20.03
C ASN A 458 1.96 28.39 21.14
N GLY A 459 2.86 29.01 21.92
CA GLY A 459 2.53 29.84 23.09
C GLY A 459 2.70 29.14 24.45
N GLU A 460 2.95 27.83 24.48
CA GLU A 460 3.28 27.10 25.72
C GLU A 460 4.76 27.30 26.12
N LYS A 461 5.05 27.17 27.42
CA LYS A 461 6.41 27.30 27.97
C LYS A 461 6.86 25.98 28.58
N ILE A 462 8.05 25.53 28.18
CA ILE A 462 8.67 24.28 28.64
C ILE A 462 9.77 24.60 29.65
N ILE A 463 9.82 23.82 30.73
CA ILE A 463 10.84 23.92 31.78
C ILE A 463 11.48 22.54 31.94
N ILE A 464 12.79 22.44 31.67
CA ILE A 464 13.58 21.22 31.83
C ILE A 464 14.43 21.34 33.08
N SER A 465 14.32 20.38 34.00
CA SER A 465 15.02 20.36 35.29
C SER A 465 16.53 20.09 35.15
N ASP A 466 17.29 20.32 36.23
CA ASP A 466 18.74 20.12 36.22
C ASP A 466 19.16 18.71 35.77
N LYS A 467 20.23 18.65 34.97
CA LYS A 467 20.76 17.43 34.33
C LYS A 467 19.72 16.68 33.47
N SER A 468 18.66 17.35 33.02
CA SER A 468 17.63 16.79 32.16
C SER A 468 17.72 17.35 30.75
N SER A 469 17.23 16.59 29.77
CA SER A 469 17.17 17.00 28.36
C SER A 469 15.91 16.46 27.71
N ALA A 470 15.40 17.16 26.70
CA ALA A 470 14.26 16.72 25.93
C ALA A 470 14.44 17.03 24.45
N THR A 471 13.97 16.13 23.61
CA THR A 471 13.96 16.30 22.15
C THR A 471 12.53 16.54 21.71
N PHE A 472 12.30 17.57 20.89
CA PHE A 472 11.00 17.92 20.33
C PHE A 472 11.00 17.77 18.83
N LEU A 473 10.00 17.11 18.26
CA LEU A 473 9.77 17.08 16.82
C LEU A 473 8.73 18.13 16.46
N MET A 474 9.12 19.09 15.64
CA MET A 474 8.23 20.16 15.21
C MET A 474 7.41 19.71 13.98
N ALA A 475 6.26 20.33 13.76
CA ALA A 475 5.40 20.08 12.59
C ALA A 475 6.10 20.23 11.22
N ASN A 476 7.27 20.89 11.15
CA ASN A 476 8.08 20.98 9.94
C ASN A 476 9.03 19.76 9.72
N GLY A 477 8.93 18.74 10.57
CA GLY A 477 9.73 17.51 10.50
C GLY A 477 11.13 17.63 11.11
N ARG A 478 11.47 18.74 11.78
CA ARG A 478 12.79 18.96 12.37
C ARG A 478 12.76 18.76 13.87
N SER A 479 13.79 18.11 14.41
CA SER A 479 13.96 17.96 15.85
C SER A 479 14.69 19.16 16.45
N VAL A 480 14.36 19.49 17.69
CA VAL A 480 15.05 20.49 18.51
C VAL A 480 15.36 19.86 19.86
N ASP A 481 16.65 19.76 20.14
CA ASP A 481 17.13 19.31 21.45
C ASP A 481 17.25 20.50 22.40
N ILE A 482 16.63 20.35 23.57
CA ILE A 482 16.74 21.32 24.65
C ILE A 482 17.35 20.66 25.89
N LYS A 483 18.26 21.38 26.55
CA LYS A 483 18.88 20.99 27.82
C LYS A 483 18.22 21.74 28.97
N THR A 484 18.67 21.54 30.20
CA THR A 484 18.25 22.30 31.39
C THR A 484 18.02 23.79 31.07
N GLY A 485 16.81 24.28 31.36
CA GLY A 485 16.44 25.66 31.04
C GLY A 485 14.94 25.85 30.83
N GLN A 486 14.56 27.10 30.53
CA GLN A 486 13.18 27.47 30.20
C GLN A 486 13.11 27.93 28.74
N TYR A 487 12.15 27.41 27.99
CA TYR A 487 12.01 27.67 26.55
C TYR A 487 10.57 27.95 26.18
N ASN A 488 10.34 28.92 25.29
CA ASN A 488 9.04 29.10 24.64
C ASN A 488 8.96 28.22 23.41
N VAL A 489 7.83 27.53 23.21
CA VAL A 489 7.64 26.66 22.04
C VAL A 489 7.80 27.43 20.72
N SER A 490 7.41 28.72 20.68
CA SER A 490 7.60 29.61 19.53
C SER A 490 9.09 29.81 19.15
N GLU A 491 9.98 29.86 20.14
CA GLU A 491 11.42 30.00 19.92
C GLU A 491 12.03 28.69 19.41
N LEU A 492 11.55 27.55 19.91
CA LEU A 492 11.97 26.23 19.42
C LEU A 492 11.54 26.02 17.96
N ILE A 493 10.33 26.48 17.59
CA ILE A 493 9.88 26.49 16.20
C ILE A 493 10.80 27.37 15.34
N ALA A 494 11.16 28.57 15.79
CA ALA A 494 12.07 29.45 15.07
C ALA A 494 13.49 28.86 14.93
N GLN A 495 13.99 28.19 15.98
CA GLN A 495 15.28 27.49 15.97
C GLN A 495 15.30 26.35 14.96
N SER A 496 14.21 25.58 14.87
CA SER A 496 14.08 24.51 13.88
C SER A 496 14.21 25.02 12.44
N ASN A 497 13.87 26.28 12.16
CA ASN A 497 13.90 26.82 10.80
C ASN A 497 15.31 27.23 10.29
N LYS A 498 16.36 27.20 11.13
CA LYS A 498 17.68 27.78 10.80
C LYS A 498 18.68 26.86 10.06
N GLY A 499 18.33 25.62 9.72
CA GLY A 499 19.18 24.72 8.92
C GLY A 499 18.73 24.61 7.45
N GLY A 500 19.63 24.81 6.50
CA GLY A 500 19.38 24.60 5.07
C GLY A 500 19.81 23.20 4.64
N GLY A 501 18.85 22.27 4.47
CA GLY A 501 19.11 20.91 4.01
C GLY A 501 17.81 20.15 3.72
N SER A 502 17.66 19.64 2.50
CA SER A 502 16.45 18.96 1.98
C SER A 502 16.43 17.44 2.28
N ILE A 503 17.56 16.86 2.70
CA ILE A 503 17.76 15.41 2.80
C ILE A 503 17.18 14.87 4.11
N THR A 504 17.54 15.43 5.28
CA THR A 504 16.90 15.07 6.56
C THR A 504 15.39 15.31 6.54
N LYS A 505 14.87 16.27 5.77
CA LYS A 505 13.41 16.46 5.62
C LYS A 505 12.73 15.24 4.97
N LYS A 506 13.37 14.57 4.01
CA LYS A 506 12.81 13.38 3.34
C LYS A 506 12.78 12.18 4.29
N PHE A 507 13.86 11.94 5.03
CA PHE A 507 14.00 10.80 5.94
C PHE A 507 13.33 11.02 7.30
N ALA A 508 13.34 12.24 7.83
CA ALA A 508 12.68 12.59 9.09
C ALA A 508 11.16 12.64 8.93
N SER A 509 10.61 12.97 7.76
CA SER A 509 9.16 12.86 7.49
C SER A 509 8.71 11.39 7.44
N TYR A 510 9.53 10.52 6.86
CA TYR A 510 9.32 9.08 6.86
C TYR A 510 9.32 8.51 8.28
N VAL A 511 10.34 8.87 9.07
CA VAL A 511 10.41 8.48 10.49
C VAL A 511 9.28 9.14 11.29
N TYR A 512 8.92 10.41 11.04
CA TYR A 512 7.78 11.13 11.68
C TYR A 512 6.45 10.40 11.48
N ASN A 513 6.20 9.88 10.28
CA ASN A 513 5.00 9.12 9.97
C ASN A 513 5.00 7.76 10.69
N GLU A 514 6.14 7.05 10.73
CA GLU A 514 6.27 5.83 11.58
C GLU A 514 6.19 6.15 13.10
N LEU A 515 6.58 7.34 13.54
CA LEU A 515 6.55 7.82 14.94
C LEU A 515 5.15 8.24 15.44
N THR A 516 4.21 8.46 14.52
CA THR A 516 2.85 8.92 14.82
C THR A 516 1.81 7.82 14.73
N GLU A 517 2.15 6.70 14.10
CA GLU A 517 1.36 5.46 14.17
C GLU A 517 1.50 4.79 15.55
N THR A 518 0.51 5.00 16.41
CA THR A 518 0.30 4.20 17.64
C THR A 518 -0.28 2.81 17.33
N SER A 519 -0.21 2.36 16.08
CA SER A 519 -0.72 1.07 15.61
C SER A 519 0.30 0.44 14.67
N ASP A 520 0.69 -0.80 14.95
CA ASP A 520 1.63 -1.60 14.15
C ASP A 520 1.16 -1.76 12.68
N ASN A 521 1.57 -0.88 11.76
CA ASN A 521 1.28 -1.01 10.34
C ASN A 521 2.57 -0.87 9.47
N PRO A 522 3.12 -1.97 8.92
CA PRO A 522 4.51 -2.00 8.45
C PRO A 522 4.69 -1.99 6.90
N TYR A 523 4.23 -0.97 6.16
CA TYR A 523 4.36 -0.98 4.68
C TYR A 523 4.77 0.35 4.03
N SER A 524 6.03 0.44 3.57
CA SER A 524 6.47 1.44 2.56
C SER A 524 7.76 1.05 1.80
N ASP A 525 7.58 0.65 0.54
CA ASP A 525 8.22 1.06 -0.73
C ASP A 525 9.76 1.12 -0.92
N ASN A 526 10.48 0.00 -0.88
CA ASN A 526 11.90 -0.03 -1.34
C ASN A 526 12.32 -1.21 -2.26
N HIS A 527 11.39 -2.04 -2.73
CA HIS A 527 11.74 -3.23 -3.51
C HIS A 527 12.22 -2.94 -4.96
N LYS A 528 11.85 -1.79 -5.55
CA LYS A 528 12.00 -1.52 -6.99
C LYS A 528 13.43 -1.29 -7.51
N LYS A 529 14.43 -1.11 -6.65
CA LYS A 529 15.79 -0.69 -7.07
C LYS A 529 16.74 -1.82 -7.48
N ASN A 530 16.50 -3.05 -7.00
CA ASN A 530 17.45 -4.16 -7.14
C ASN A 530 17.32 -4.97 -8.46
N MET A 531 16.32 -4.68 -9.30
CA MET A 531 16.07 -5.46 -10.53
C MET A 531 16.83 -5.00 -11.77
N SER A 532 17.49 -3.83 -11.72
CA SER A 532 18.26 -3.31 -12.87
C SER A 532 19.62 -3.97 -13.06
N VAL A 533 20.12 -4.70 -12.05
CA VAL A 533 21.53 -5.16 -11.98
C VAL A 533 21.71 -6.65 -12.35
N THR A 534 20.65 -7.46 -12.31
CA THR A 534 20.74 -8.94 -12.49
C THR A 534 20.48 -9.44 -13.90
N GLY A 535 20.21 -8.55 -14.88
CA GLY A 535 19.89 -8.97 -16.25
C GLY A 535 18.43 -9.38 -16.46
N SER A 536 17.59 -9.42 -15.42
CA SER A 536 16.14 -9.65 -15.48
C SER A 536 15.37 -8.45 -16.08
N VAL A 537 14.23 -8.71 -16.71
CA VAL A 537 13.40 -7.68 -17.39
C VAL A 537 12.73 -6.77 -16.34
N GLU A 538 12.60 -5.46 -16.62
CA GLU A 538 11.91 -4.52 -15.71
C GLU A 538 10.40 -4.78 -15.69
N ARG A 539 9.72 -4.65 -14.52
CA ARG A 539 8.30 -5.01 -14.28
C ARG A 539 7.52 -3.93 -13.49
N ALA A 540 6.17 -3.95 -13.50
CA ALA A 540 5.30 -2.86 -13.01
C ALA A 540 4.47 -3.18 -11.72
N GLY A 541 5.07 -3.18 -10.53
CA GLY A 541 4.35 -3.22 -9.22
C GLY A 541 5.33 -3.48 -8.07
N GLY A 542 5.24 -2.98 -6.82
CA GLY A 542 4.13 -2.45 -6.02
C GLY A 542 3.93 -3.33 -4.76
N ASP A 543 4.72 -3.10 -3.69
CA ASP A 543 4.94 -3.89 -2.45
C ASP A 543 3.72 -4.54 -1.72
N ARG A 544 3.86 -5.78 -1.17
CA ARG A 544 3.33 -6.18 0.18
C ARG A 544 3.72 -7.53 0.83
N GLN A 545 3.50 -7.64 2.17
CA GLN A 545 3.77 -8.73 3.16
C GLN A 545 2.52 -9.05 4.05
N THR A 546 2.62 -9.96 5.05
CA THR A 546 1.52 -10.86 5.52
C THR A 546 1.36 -11.11 7.04
N ASN A 547 0.09 -11.40 7.44
CA ASN A 547 -0.52 -12.08 8.61
C ASN A 547 0.27 -12.43 9.90
N MET A 548 0.03 -11.69 10.99
CA MET A 548 0.30 -12.12 12.39
C MET A 548 -0.77 -11.63 13.40
N ASP A 549 -1.63 -10.67 13.02
CA ASP A 549 -2.58 -10.05 13.95
C ASP A 549 -3.80 -10.96 14.26
N ALA A 550 -4.03 -12.01 13.46
CA ALA A 550 -5.14 -12.95 13.64
C ALA A 550 -4.91 -14.03 14.72
N PHE A 551 -3.67 -14.18 15.22
CA PHE A 551 -3.32 -15.20 16.22
C PHE A 551 -3.32 -14.65 17.66
N GLU A 552 -3.01 -13.35 17.84
CA GLU A 552 -2.98 -12.73 19.16
C GLU A 552 -4.38 -12.46 19.75
N GLU A 553 -5.40 -12.32 18.89
CA GLU A 553 -6.78 -12.14 19.34
C GLU A 553 -7.38 -13.44 19.91
N LEU A 554 -6.88 -14.59 19.46
CA LEU A 554 -7.28 -15.94 19.90
C LEU A 554 -6.65 -16.33 21.25
N LEU A 555 -5.51 -15.71 21.61
CA LEU A 555 -4.83 -15.92 22.89
C LEU A 555 -5.36 -15.02 24.01
N LYS A 556 -5.93 -13.86 23.69
CA LYS A 556 -6.55 -12.96 24.68
C LYS A 556 -7.90 -13.47 25.20
N SER A 557 -8.62 -14.29 24.43
CA SER A 557 -9.93 -14.84 24.82
C SER A 557 -9.88 -16.02 25.79
N SER A 558 -8.69 -16.52 26.18
CA SER A 558 -8.56 -17.73 27.01
C SER A 558 -8.28 -17.47 28.51
N GLY A 559 -8.15 -16.21 28.93
CA GLY A 559 -8.30 -15.83 30.34
C GLY A 559 -7.31 -16.42 31.35
N GLN A 560 -6.13 -16.89 30.95
CA GLN A 560 -5.09 -17.37 31.87
C GLN A 560 -3.88 -16.44 31.89
N MET A 561 -3.96 -15.41 32.73
CA MET A 561 -2.78 -14.80 33.33
C MET A 561 -3.07 -14.52 34.81
N GLY A 562 -2.57 -15.42 35.66
CA GLY A 562 -2.44 -15.27 37.09
C GLY A 562 -1.12 -15.90 37.54
N GLU A 563 -0.26 -15.04 38.09
CA GLU A 563 1.02 -15.19 38.80
C GLU A 563 1.73 -16.57 38.90
N SER A 564 3.03 -16.52 38.55
CA SER A 564 4.16 -17.26 39.15
C SER A 564 4.02 -18.77 39.42
N SER A 565 4.74 -19.57 38.63
CA SER A 565 5.85 -20.45 39.08
C SER A 565 6.05 -21.62 38.12
N ALA A 566 7.31 -21.99 37.93
CA ALA A 566 7.81 -23.25 37.34
C ALA A 566 7.11 -23.71 36.05
N ILE A 567 7.69 -23.33 34.90
CA ILE A 567 7.44 -24.05 33.64
C ILE A 567 7.91 -25.49 33.85
N ASN A 568 6.92 -26.37 33.98
CA ASN A 568 7.02 -27.79 34.14
C ASN A 568 8.00 -28.38 33.10
N SER A 569 8.99 -29.15 33.56
CA SER A 569 9.97 -29.87 32.73
C SER A 569 9.32 -30.74 31.66
N ASP A 570 8.06 -31.13 31.87
CA ASP A 570 7.28 -31.92 30.92
C ASP A 570 6.82 -31.12 29.70
N VAL A 571 6.62 -29.80 29.81
CA VAL A 571 6.28 -28.92 28.67
C VAL A 571 7.52 -28.68 27.80
N LYS A 572 8.70 -28.59 28.40
CA LYS A 572 9.97 -28.50 27.68
C LYS A 572 10.29 -29.81 26.94
N ASN A 573 10.09 -30.96 27.60
CA ASN A 573 10.27 -32.28 26.99
C ASN A 573 9.19 -32.60 25.94
N MET A 574 7.97 -32.05 26.05
CA MET A 574 6.97 -32.12 24.98
C MET A 574 7.32 -31.23 23.80
N ALA A 575 7.83 -30.01 24.03
CA ALA A 575 8.26 -29.11 22.97
C ALA A 575 9.44 -29.68 22.17
N GLU A 576 10.42 -30.32 22.83
CA GLU A 576 11.56 -30.97 22.16
C GLU A 576 11.16 -32.21 21.35
N LYS A 577 9.98 -32.80 21.60
CA LYS A 577 9.48 -33.98 20.88
C LYS A 577 8.69 -33.65 19.60
N TYR A 578 8.36 -32.37 19.39
CA TYR A 578 7.58 -31.86 18.24
C TYR A 578 8.32 -30.81 17.41
N ILE A 579 9.64 -30.63 17.59
CA ILE A 579 10.44 -29.87 16.62
C ILE A 579 10.63 -30.75 15.39
N VAL A 580 9.83 -30.49 14.37
CA VAL A 580 10.06 -31.01 13.02
C VAL A 580 11.20 -30.19 12.42
N ASP A 581 12.44 -30.63 12.63
CA ASP A 581 13.68 -29.97 12.17
C ASP A 581 13.96 -30.24 10.67
N ASP A 582 13.13 -29.71 9.78
CA ASP A 582 13.30 -29.92 8.33
C ASP A 582 14.11 -28.82 7.62
N TYR A 583 14.46 -27.70 8.28
CA TYR A 583 15.26 -26.63 7.66
C TYR A 583 16.03 -25.76 8.68
N ILE A 584 17.14 -25.14 8.23
CA ILE A 584 17.96 -24.24 9.06
C ILE A 584 17.50 -22.79 8.88
N THR A 585 17.26 -22.10 9.99
CA THR A 585 16.91 -20.68 9.96
C THR A 585 18.15 -19.80 10.16
N VAL A 586 18.56 -19.07 9.12
CA VAL A 586 19.61 -18.04 9.22
C VAL A 586 19.08 -16.85 10.02
N VAL A 587 19.89 -16.31 10.92
CA VAL A 587 19.55 -15.10 11.68
C VAL A 587 20.01 -13.87 10.89
N MET A 588 21.30 -13.78 10.56
CA MET A 588 21.91 -12.69 9.77
C MET A 588 23.25 -13.14 9.16
N PRO A 589 23.76 -12.47 8.12
CA PRO A 589 23.05 -11.53 7.26
C PRO A 589 22.13 -12.28 6.31
N ARG A 590 20.91 -11.78 6.14
CA ARG A 590 20.12 -12.14 4.94
C ARG A 590 20.80 -11.47 3.72
N SER A 591 20.12 -11.38 2.57
CA SER A 591 20.72 -10.74 1.40
C SER A 591 21.07 -9.28 1.69
N SER A 592 22.33 -8.85 1.48
CA SER A 592 22.82 -7.52 1.89
C SER A 592 24.01 -7.04 1.06
N TYR A 593 24.06 -5.73 0.78
CA TYR A 593 25.29 -5.05 0.44
C TYR A 593 26.17 -4.88 1.68
N LEU A 594 27.49 -4.94 1.49
CA LEU A 594 28.49 -4.81 2.53
C LEU A 594 29.41 -3.63 2.23
N THR A 595 29.67 -2.80 3.23
CA THR A 595 30.70 -1.76 3.18
C THR A 595 32.05 -2.26 3.72
N ASP A 596 32.01 -3.29 4.56
CA ASP A 596 33.17 -3.92 5.20
C ASP A 596 33.37 -5.32 4.58
N SER A 597 34.62 -5.70 4.33
CA SER A 597 34.96 -7.02 3.82
C SER A 597 34.74 -8.12 4.85
N LYS A 598 34.64 -7.78 6.13
CA LYS A 598 34.36 -8.70 7.22
C LYS A 598 32.87 -8.75 7.55
N VAL A 599 32.30 -9.94 7.54
CA VAL A 599 30.89 -10.19 7.85
C VAL A 599 30.72 -11.39 8.76
N LYS A 600 29.87 -11.26 9.79
CA LYS A 600 29.52 -12.35 10.71
C LYS A 600 28.20 -12.96 10.28
N LEU A 601 28.23 -14.25 9.97
CA LEU A 601 27.09 -15.10 9.63
C LEU A 601 26.62 -15.83 10.88
N VAL A 602 25.30 -15.90 11.09
CA VAL A 602 24.67 -16.43 12.30
C VAL A 602 23.39 -17.17 11.89
N TRP A 603 23.12 -18.32 12.50
CA TRP A 603 21.91 -19.12 12.31
C TRP A 603 21.41 -19.71 13.63
N ASN A 604 20.19 -20.23 13.63
CA ASN A 604 19.63 -20.95 14.77
C ASN A 604 20.25 -22.35 14.84
N ALA A 605 20.77 -22.73 16.01
CA ALA A 605 21.24 -24.08 16.23
C ALA A 605 20.04 -25.05 16.30
N LEU A 606 20.09 -26.15 15.55
CA LEU A 606 19.09 -27.22 15.61
C LEU A 606 19.23 -28.00 16.93
N LYS A 607 20.34 -28.73 17.09
CA LYS A 607 20.66 -29.52 18.29
C LYS A 607 22.11 -29.33 18.70
N THR A 608 22.39 -29.43 19.99
CA THR A 608 23.76 -29.37 20.53
C THR A 608 24.65 -30.43 19.87
N GLY A 609 25.78 -30.03 19.31
CA GLY A 609 26.72 -30.92 18.62
C GLY A 609 26.40 -31.17 17.13
N THR A 610 25.43 -30.48 16.54
CA THR A 610 25.19 -30.53 15.09
C THR A 610 26.35 -29.90 14.33
N GLU A 611 26.90 -30.60 13.34
CA GLU A 611 27.90 -30.05 12.43
C GLU A 611 27.21 -29.39 11.22
N TYR A 612 27.57 -28.13 10.96
CA TYR A 612 27.05 -27.32 9.87
C TYR A 612 28.13 -27.11 8.81
N LYS A 613 27.78 -27.31 7.53
CA LYS A 613 28.57 -26.90 6.38
C LYS A 613 28.05 -25.54 5.89
N VAL A 614 28.84 -24.49 6.09
CA VAL A 614 28.60 -23.15 5.53
C VAL A 614 29.23 -23.10 4.15
N ARG A 615 28.43 -22.77 3.14
CA ARG A 615 28.85 -22.69 1.74
C ARG A 615 28.77 -21.26 1.23
N PHE A 616 29.71 -20.87 0.38
CA PHE A 616 29.59 -19.72 -0.51
C PHE A 616 29.67 -20.21 -1.95
N LEU A 617 28.72 -19.82 -2.78
CA LEU A 617 28.70 -20.02 -4.22
C LEU A 617 28.96 -18.70 -4.95
N THR A 618 29.59 -18.77 -6.11
CA THR A 618 29.53 -17.70 -7.12
C THR A 618 28.13 -17.61 -7.75
N PRO A 619 27.84 -16.57 -8.56
CA PRO A 619 26.59 -16.52 -9.32
C PRO A 619 26.36 -17.71 -10.25
N GLU A 620 27.43 -18.36 -10.69
CA GLU A 620 27.41 -19.55 -11.54
C GLU A 620 27.20 -20.85 -10.74
N GLY A 621 26.94 -20.75 -9.44
CA GLY A 621 26.74 -21.92 -8.56
C GLY A 621 28.04 -22.63 -8.16
N THR A 622 29.20 -22.05 -8.44
CA THR A 622 30.50 -22.67 -8.11
C THR A 622 30.85 -22.42 -6.64
N GLU A 623 31.11 -23.49 -5.87
CA GLU A 623 31.48 -23.40 -4.45
C GLU A 623 32.87 -22.76 -4.29
N VAL A 624 32.92 -21.53 -3.74
CA VAL A 624 34.17 -20.78 -3.44
C VAL A 624 34.62 -20.93 -2.00
N LEU A 625 33.69 -21.28 -1.11
CA LEU A 625 34.01 -21.62 0.27
C LEU A 625 33.10 -22.76 0.74
N SER A 626 33.69 -23.71 1.43
CA SER A 626 32.97 -24.64 2.29
C SER A 626 33.72 -24.79 3.60
N ARG A 627 33.09 -24.42 4.70
CA ARG A 627 33.63 -24.63 6.06
C ARG A 627 32.64 -25.41 6.90
N VAL A 628 33.15 -26.41 7.61
CA VAL A 628 32.36 -27.15 8.59
C VAL A 628 32.62 -26.54 9.97
N THR A 629 31.55 -26.33 10.75
CA THR A 629 31.63 -25.82 12.12
C THR A 629 30.52 -26.41 12.97
N THR A 630 30.76 -26.57 14.27
CA THR A 630 29.74 -26.93 15.26
C THR A 630 29.08 -25.70 15.91
N ASP A 631 29.67 -24.52 15.71
CA ASP A 631 29.11 -23.25 16.17
C ASP A 631 27.92 -22.83 15.31
N SER A 632 27.02 -22.01 15.85
CA SER A 632 25.90 -21.42 15.11
C SER A 632 26.22 -20.05 14.51
N SER A 633 27.51 -19.73 14.39
CA SER A 633 27.99 -18.54 13.70
C SER A 633 29.40 -18.71 13.13
N ILE A 634 29.72 -17.97 12.08
CA ILE A 634 31.07 -17.89 11.51
C ILE A 634 31.36 -16.48 11.02
N THR A 635 32.61 -16.03 11.12
CA THR A 635 33.03 -14.76 10.51
C THR A 635 33.79 -15.04 9.23
N VAL A 636 33.43 -14.34 8.17
CA VAL A 636 34.02 -14.45 6.84
C VAL A 636 34.63 -13.11 6.45
N ASN A 637 35.80 -13.14 5.84
CA ASN A 637 36.47 -11.98 5.28
C ASN A 637 36.60 -12.17 3.76
N PHE A 638 35.96 -11.29 3.00
CA PHE A 638 35.95 -11.33 1.54
C PHE A 638 37.34 -11.15 0.95
N ASP A 639 38.18 -10.29 1.53
CA ASP A 639 39.52 -10.02 1.02
C ASP A 639 40.43 -11.25 1.22
N GLU A 640 40.34 -11.91 2.38
CA GLU A 640 41.09 -13.15 2.69
C GLU A 640 40.69 -14.32 1.79
N LEU A 641 39.43 -14.34 1.34
CA LEU A 641 38.88 -15.35 0.45
C LEU A 641 39.09 -15.05 -1.03
N GLY A 642 39.73 -13.92 -1.38
CA GLY A 642 39.90 -13.49 -2.76
C GLY A 642 38.58 -13.18 -3.47
N LEU A 643 37.51 -12.93 -2.71
CA LEU A 643 36.20 -12.57 -3.25
C LEU A 643 36.27 -11.14 -3.78
N LYS A 644 35.82 -10.94 -5.02
CA LYS A 644 35.92 -9.64 -5.67
C LYS A 644 34.76 -8.75 -5.22
N ARG A 645 35.06 -7.47 -5.05
CA ARG A 645 34.04 -6.43 -4.85
C ARG A 645 33.09 -6.40 -6.03
N THR A 646 31.86 -5.95 -5.80
CA THR A 646 30.75 -5.82 -6.76
C THR A 646 30.21 -7.14 -7.33
N ILE A 647 30.73 -8.29 -6.91
CA ILE A 647 30.21 -9.61 -7.26
C ILE A 647 29.23 -10.10 -6.19
N ASN A 648 28.12 -10.69 -6.62
CA ASN A 648 27.15 -11.36 -5.77
C ASN A 648 27.67 -12.75 -5.38
N TYR A 649 27.81 -13.01 -4.09
CA TYR A 649 28.12 -14.34 -3.58
C TYR A 649 26.95 -14.87 -2.78
N TYR A 650 26.52 -16.08 -3.08
CA TYR A 650 25.39 -16.73 -2.42
C TYR A 650 25.90 -17.59 -1.29
N TRP A 651 25.31 -17.50 -0.11
CA TRP A 651 25.72 -18.30 1.03
C TRP A 651 24.53 -19.04 1.64
N SER A 652 24.77 -20.27 2.09
CA SER A 652 23.82 -21.08 2.82
C SER A 652 24.52 -21.92 3.88
N VAL A 653 23.72 -22.42 4.82
CA VAL A 653 24.15 -23.38 5.82
C VAL A 653 23.38 -24.66 5.61
N GLN A 654 24.06 -25.80 5.62
CA GLN A 654 23.42 -27.12 5.59
C GLN A 654 23.96 -27.99 6.71
N VAL A 655 23.22 -29.01 7.12
CA VAL A 655 23.77 -30.02 8.03
C VAL A 655 24.83 -30.83 7.27
N ALA A 656 26.02 -30.98 7.86
CA ALA A 656 27.17 -31.58 7.18
C ALA A 656 26.91 -33.04 6.76
N ASN A 657 26.20 -33.81 7.59
CA ASN A 657 25.85 -35.21 7.34
C ASN A 657 24.47 -35.40 6.69
N ASN A 658 23.69 -34.33 6.50
CA ASN A 658 22.38 -34.39 5.84
C ASN A 658 22.13 -33.12 5.00
N PRO A 659 22.56 -33.10 3.73
CA PRO A 659 22.40 -31.94 2.86
C PRO A 659 20.95 -31.54 2.56
N SER A 660 19.98 -32.42 2.80
CA SER A 660 18.55 -32.09 2.62
C SER A 660 18.03 -31.11 3.68
N VAL A 661 18.70 -31.01 4.83
CA VAL A 661 18.41 -30.03 5.87
C VAL A 661 19.35 -28.85 5.67
N HIS A 662 18.85 -27.82 5.01
CA HIS A 662 19.61 -26.62 4.70
C HIS A 662 18.81 -25.35 4.98
N SER A 663 19.51 -24.23 5.02
CA SER A 663 18.90 -22.92 5.00
C SER A 663 18.56 -22.54 3.57
N THR A 664 17.65 -21.58 3.43
CA THR A 664 17.57 -20.77 2.23
C THR A 664 18.92 -20.09 1.92
N GLU A 665 19.15 -19.80 0.65
CA GLU A 665 20.36 -19.12 0.17
C GLU A 665 20.22 -17.59 0.26
N TYR A 666 21.31 -16.92 0.64
CA TYR A 666 21.36 -15.47 0.84
C TYR A 666 22.50 -14.83 0.07
N CYS A 667 22.26 -13.66 -0.51
CA CYS A 667 23.23 -13.00 -1.39
C CYS A 667 24.01 -11.89 -0.66
N LEU A 668 25.33 -11.91 -0.73
CA LEU A 668 26.21 -10.87 -0.21
C LEU A 668 27.02 -10.24 -1.32
N ASN A 669 27.08 -8.90 -1.32
CA ASN A 669 27.85 -8.13 -2.30
C ASN A 669 28.68 -7.05 -1.60
N LEU A 670 30.00 -7.15 -1.72
CA LEU A 670 30.92 -6.16 -1.16
C LEU A 670 31.06 -4.96 -2.10
N LEU A 671 30.65 -3.78 -1.65
CA LEU A 671 30.68 -2.56 -2.44
C LEU A 671 32.12 -2.18 -2.87
N ASN A 672 32.23 -1.53 -4.02
CA ASN A 672 33.50 -0.93 -4.43
C ASN A 672 33.83 0.30 -3.56
N GLU A 673 35.09 0.74 -3.61
CA GLU A 673 35.60 1.84 -2.77
C GLU A 673 34.81 3.14 -2.93
N ASN A 674 34.41 3.49 -4.17
CA ASN A 674 33.65 4.70 -4.45
C ASN A 674 32.22 4.63 -3.88
N GLN A 675 31.56 3.48 -4.04
CA GLN A 675 30.22 3.24 -3.49
C GLN A 675 30.26 3.26 -1.96
N THR A 676 31.23 2.59 -1.35
CA THR A 676 31.45 2.63 0.10
C THR A 676 31.69 4.06 0.56
N LYS A 677 32.53 4.82 -0.15
CA LYS A 677 32.79 6.22 0.19
C LYS A 677 31.51 7.06 0.13
N ASN A 678 30.71 6.96 -0.94
CA ASN A 678 29.46 7.71 -1.06
C ASN A 678 28.46 7.38 0.05
N VAL A 679 28.38 6.10 0.44
CA VAL A 679 27.56 5.65 1.58
C VAL A 679 28.07 6.31 2.86
N MET A 680 29.38 6.28 3.12
CA MET A 680 29.96 6.88 4.31
C MET A 680 29.81 8.40 4.33
N ASP A 681 30.03 9.09 3.22
CA ASP A 681 29.84 10.55 3.10
C ASP A 681 28.39 10.96 3.40
N THR A 682 27.42 10.16 2.94
CA THR A 682 26.00 10.41 3.23
C THR A 682 25.67 10.13 4.71
N LEU A 683 26.24 9.08 5.30
CA LEU A 683 26.08 8.81 6.73
C LEU A 683 26.71 9.89 7.61
N MET A 684 27.86 10.45 7.20
CA MET A 684 28.47 11.60 7.84
C MET A 684 27.57 12.84 7.75
N LEU A 685 26.97 13.10 6.58
CA LEU A 685 26.03 14.22 6.42
C LEU A 685 24.78 14.05 7.28
N ILE A 686 24.25 12.83 7.39
CA ILE A 686 23.16 12.52 8.34
C ILE A 686 23.62 12.74 9.79
N GLU A 687 24.85 12.38 10.13
CA GLU A 687 25.41 12.62 11.46
C GLU A 687 25.62 14.12 11.75
N GLU A 688 26.04 14.91 10.77
CA GLU A 688 26.16 16.36 10.88
C GLU A 688 24.78 17.03 11.07
N GLU A 689 23.75 16.55 10.37
CA GLU A 689 22.40 17.13 10.41
C GLU A 689 21.57 16.66 11.63
N ALA A 690 21.62 15.38 11.98
CA ALA A 690 20.81 14.76 13.05
C ALA A 690 21.59 14.47 14.34
N GLY A 691 22.90 14.72 14.33
CA GLY A 691 23.82 14.39 15.43
C GLY A 691 24.06 12.90 15.58
N ASP A 692 25.09 12.54 16.37
CA ASP A 692 25.36 11.16 16.79
C ASP A 692 24.42 10.68 17.91
N THR A 693 23.11 10.83 17.67
CA THR A 693 22.02 10.60 18.62
C THR A 693 21.31 9.27 18.35
N PRO A 694 20.53 8.71 19.30
CA PRO A 694 19.68 7.54 19.04
C PRO A 694 18.77 7.72 17.81
N PHE A 695 18.18 8.90 17.66
CA PHE A 695 17.37 9.25 16.48
C PHE A 695 18.23 9.34 15.21
N GLY A 696 19.39 10.02 15.26
CA GLY A 696 20.33 10.05 14.15
C GLY A 696 20.76 8.65 13.69
N ASN A 697 20.93 7.71 14.62
CA ASN A 697 21.21 6.32 14.31
C ASN A 697 20.03 5.57 13.71
N VAL A 698 18.77 5.87 14.08
CA VAL A 698 17.59 5.35 13.37
C VAL A 698 17.50 5.91 11.95
N VAL A 699 17.84 7.17 11.74
CA VAL A 699 17.87 7.78 10.38
C VAL A 699 18.96 7.13 9.53
N LYS A 700 20.16 6.92 10.09
CA LYS A 700 21.24 6.17 9.44
C LYS A 700 20.83 4.72 9.14
N ALA A 701 20.12 4.06 10.07
CA ALA A 701 19.63 2.71 9.89
C ALA A 701 18.58 2.63 8.78
N SER A 702 17.66 3.60 8.72
CA SER A 702 16.65 3.70 7.68
C SER A 702 17.32 3.94 6.32
N TYR A 703 18.27 4.88 6.24
CA TYR A 703 19.08 5.08 5.03
C TYR A 703 19.80 3.78 4.60
N ALA A 704 20.41 3.05 5.53
CA ALA A 704 21.06 1.79 5.23
C ALA A 704 20.05 0.74 4.72
N GLU A 705 18.86 0.65 5.32
CA GLU A 705 17.76 -0.21 4.86
C GLU A 705 17.34 0.14 3.42
N GLU A 706 17.11 1.42 3.11
CA GLU A 706 16.71 1.85 1.75
C GLU A 706 17.78 1.54 0.69
N ASN A 707 19.05 1.40 1.09
CA ASN A 707 20.17 1.10 0.22
C ASN A 707 20.58 -0.37 0.27
N GLY A 708 19.76 -1.25 0.87
CA GLY A 708 20.02 -2.69 0.94
C GLY A 708 21.24 -3.09 1.80
N LEU A 709 21.72 -2.16 2.65
CA LEU A 709 22.83 -2.34 3.57
C LEU A 709 22.33 -2.92 4.90
N HIS A 710 21.69 -4.08 4.86
CA HIS A 710 20.97 -4.67 6.01
C HIS A 710 21.86 -4.98 7.20
N VAL A 711 23.13 -5.35 6.98
CA VAL A 711 24.12 -5.49 8.06
C VAL A 711 24.32 -4.16 8.79
N LEU A 712 24.56 -3.09 8.02
CA LEU A 712 24.76 -1.75 8.56
C LEU A 712 23.49 -1.20 9.22
N ALA A 713 22.31 -1.49 8.65
CA ALA A 713 21.02 -1.10 9.24
C ALA A 713 20.83 -1.73 10.63
N VAL A 714 21.09 -3.03 10.77
CA VAL A 714 21.07 -3.72 12.07
C VAL A 714 22.05 -3.08 13.05
N ASP A 715 23.27 -2.80 12.62
CA ASP A 715 24.28 -2.17 13.48
C ASP A 715 23.81 -0.80 13.98
N LYS A 716 23.22 0.02 13.11
CA LYS A 716 22.73 1.36 13.46
C LYS A 716 21.47 1.32 14.33
N TYR A 717 20.53 0.38 14.10
CA TYR A 717 19.43 0.16 15.04
C TYR A 717 19.93 -0.28 16.42
N ASN A 718 20.92 -1.18 16.48
CA ASN A 718 21.53 -1.61 17.75
C ASN A 718 22.30 -0.47 18.44
N GLU A 719 22.99 0.40 17.71
CA GLU A 719 23.59 1.61 18.27
C GLU A 719 22.53 2.58 18.81
N ALA A 720 21.40 2.75 18.13
CA ALA A 720 20.28 3.57 18.63
C ALA A 720 19.73 3.02 19.96
N ILE A 721 19.51 1.72 20.05
CA ILE A 721 19.05 1.03 21.27
C ILE A 721 20.09 1.15 22.39
N ARG A 722 21.39 0.95 22.11
CA ARG A 722 22.45 1.10 23.13
C ARG A 722 22.55 2.51 23.68
N LYS A 723 22.28 3.53 22.86
CA LYS A 723 22.34 4.94 23.26
C LYS A 723 21.05 5.40 23.96
N SER A 724 19.97 4.62 23.93
CA SER A 724 18.71 4.95 24.60
C SER A 724 17.87 3.73 24.96
N ASP A 725 17.60 3.58 26.25
CA ASP A 725 16.75 2.51 26.81
C ASP A 725 15.25 2.68 26.56
N THR A 726 14.83 3.63 25.74
CA THR A 726 13.40 3.81 25.44
C THR A 726 12.89 2.68 24.56
N GLU A 727 11.74 2.10 24.92
CA GLU A 727 11.08 1.02 24.18
C GLU A 727 10.77 1.36 22.71
N ASP A 728 10.72 2.65 22.38
CA ASP A 728 10.52 3.15 21.02
C ASP A 728 11.61 2.68 20.04
N TYR A 729 12.89 2.73 20.41
CA TYR A 729 13.98 2.28 19.52
C TYR A 729 13.99 0.76 19.33
N LYS A 730 13.61 0.03 20.38
CA LYS A 730 13.39 -1.42 20.29
C LYS A 730 12.17 -1.74 19.42
N ARG A 731 11.14 -0.90 19.41
CA ARG A 731 9.99 -1.03 18.49
C ARG A 731 10.42 -0.81 17.04
N TYR A 732 11.20 0.23 16.73
CA TYR A 732 11.69 0.46 15.35
C TYR A 732 12.52 -0.71 14.84
N PHE A 733 13.42 -1.23 15.67
CA PHE A 733 14.19 -2.41 15.31
C PHE A 733 13.32 -3.64 15.11
N ARG A 734 12.29 -3.85 15.95
CA ARG A 734 11.31 -4.93 15.76
C ARG A 734 10.51 -4.79 14.47
N ASN A 735 10.10 -3.57 14.09
CA ASN A 735 9.40 -3.32 12.83
C ASN A 735 10.29 -3.60 11.62
N TYR A 736 11.56 -3.17 11.66
CA TYR A 736 12.56 -3.55 10.68
C TYR A 736 12.71 -5.08 10.56
N LEU A 737 12.83 -5.78 11.69
CA LEU A 737 12.89 -7.24 11.70
C LEU A 737 11.60 -7.87 11.14
N ARG A 738 10.42 -7.30 11.39
CA ARG A 738 9.15 -7.75 10.77
C ARG A 738 9.19 -7.59 9.25
N ARG A 739 9.67 -6.46 8.73
CA ARG A 739 9.83 -6.25 7.27
C ARG A 739 10.78 -7.26 6.61
N LEU A 740 11.77 -7.74 7.37
CA LEU A 740 12.66 -8.83 6.93
C LEU A 740 12.14 -10.25 7.23
N ASN A 741 10.93 -10.37 7.77
CA ASN A 741 10.33 -11.63 8.23
C ASN A 741 11.13 -12.35 9.34
N LEU A 742 11.90 -11.60 10.13
CA LEU A 742 12.80 -12.05 11.20
C LEU A 742 12.19 -11.96 12.61
N TYR A 743 10.95 -11.50 12.74
CA TYR A 743 10.36 -11.19 14.05
C TYR A 743 10.20 -12.42 14.96
N ASN A 744 9.91 -13.58 14.38
CA ASN A 744 9.78 -14.84 15.12
C ASN A 744 11.16 -15.42 15.51
N ASP A 745 12.20 -15.13 14.74
CA ASP A 745 13.55 -15.70 14.91
C ASP A 745 14.34 -15.03 16.04
N PHE A 746 14.02 -13.77 16.39
CA PHE A 746 14.75 -13.02 17.42
C PHE A 746 14.26 -13.27 18.85
N ARG A 747 13.20 -14.08 19.06
CA ARG A 747 12.73 -14.49 20.41
C ARG A 747 13.66 -15.50 21.09
N THR A 748 14.61 -16.09 20.38
CA THR A 748 15.49 -17.16 20.87
C THR A 748 16.89 -16.68 21.28
N VAL A 749 17.26 -15.43 21.01
CA VAL A 749 18.54 -14.87 21.43
C VAL A 749 18.31 -14.03 22.69
N LYS A 750 18.69 -14.61 23.84
CA LYS A 750 18.74 -13.93 25.14
C LYS A 750 19.85 -12.89 25.22
#